data_AF-A0A938S543-F1
#
_entry.id   AF-A0A938S543-F1
#
_cell.length_a   1.000
_cell.length_b   1.000
_cell.length_c   1.000
_cell.angle_alpha   90.00
_cell.angle_beta   90.00
_cell.angle_gamma   90.00
#
_symmetry.space_group_name_H-M   'P 1'
#
loop_
_entity.id
_entity.type
_entity.pdbx_description
1 polymer ?
#
loop_
_entity_poly.entity_id
_entity_poly.type
_entity_poly.pdbx_seq_one_letter_code
_entity_poly.pdbx_strand_id
1 'polypeptide(L)'
;MPREYCLFASVFRKHPAIRPGSSRALRAAGKVTVLLCFLASHGTLCAEESNGAGLQVFEFRCEFRMPPGPGRVDGLMTSDGCRHRIAIYWMEPAVFRESASFLRCCDLLFDADAVHYWVHGIPQQGTFRLSDGEKAPLLPVQKSAESVLRSALAVLNRIGCPGDGGRVPLKLAAFLQRSRGQAHYKYAVSPNEGERGQLFDSVDSSVQILNALGREYSKETRDDGAMVWRAQKAANGPPVATVTIQRVGELGQDDCRGAFDLQTLGQWPLIREAYRVYWSCDRALAEVNALSEPRVAARSLYGKLNSYLDQNKVPPEVGWALDRLRFQAALMTADSDCVWLSAQAAVAGLCADETVPKEQCLVDLGSMSGRIQKQYPERMKEQLRPLVAYVVRHAGQDAATGVNRLMRDITGNGWFTYGELLIAQMRSAGLMEGRDADSWTARLQAARLARGGAVPADPCDSTPSTQRYLSQLYVDPPKGALDMNDVHRILNEGLAKRYTQDQPEAKRRVVEDTIRSIRLIAGEGPFCGDPEKLIPALDRFSANCLPANDAGGSFESVLATFLALSFCETSTAQDHERLLSQMQSRSRALQSDVNARLAAHGLASLVTPEDVERRFQRYERLFREYVDDPLWAPFKFPWTRDEEARLDGTLRLRLTPLEPVFEEMALKVKYGGASEELKDKTVRAISGAAQEMLPQAGFLRLPPYPGVRCQYIGGCGFSVVIRNLLYQDGDRPRERFQAMKYFHLGHRLEEVVIRERELTVPIQRKEHDNEAAMSEHGDRPRQNN
;
A
#
# COMPACT_ATOMS: atom_id res chain seq x y z
N MET A 1 4.57 -20.80 42.64
CA MET A 1 5.54 -21.02 41.54
C MET A 1 5.25 -22.39 40.92
N PRO A 2 5.60 -22.67 39.65
CA PRO A 2 6.19 -21.76 38.62
C PRO A 2 5.49 -21.78 37.22
N ARG A 3 5.70 -20.68 36.45
CA ARG A 3 5.92 -20.65 34.97
C ARG A 3 4.78 -20.99 33.97
N GLU A 4 4.70 -20.41 32.76
CA GLU A 4 5.25 -19.17 32.12
C GLU A 4 4.66 -19.01 30.69
N TYR A 5 4.53 -17.77 30.17
CA TYR A 5 4.32 -17.38 28.73
C TYR A 5 3.07 -17.96 27.98
N CYS A 6 2.46 -17.39 26.93
CA CYS A 6 2.51 -16.13 26.15
C CYS A 6 1.12 -15.99 25.43
N LEU A 7 0.67 -14.93 24.75
CA LEU A 7 1.16 -13.60 24.35
C LEU A 7 -0.06 -12.65 24.12
N PHE A 8 0.15 -11.39 23.74
CA PHE A 8 -0.89 -10.38 23.46
C PHE A 8 -1.54 -10.54 22.07
N ALA A 9 -2.85 -10.83 22.00
CA ALA A 9 -3.63 -10.78 20.74
C ALA A 9 -5.16 -10.63 20.94
N SER A 10 -5.67 -9.49 21.43
CA SER A 10 -7.14 -9.34 21.66
C SER A 10 -7.80 -7.98 21.38
N VAL A 11 -7.07 -6.85 21.30
CA VAL A 11 -7.70 -5.50 21.25
C VAL A 11 -8.30 -5.11 19.88
N PHE A 12 -8.11 -5.91 18.82
CA PHE A 12 -8.59 -5.57 17.45
C PHE A 12 -9.49 -6.63 16.79
N ARG A 13 -10.40 -7.24 17.55
CA ARG A 13 -11.46 -8.11 17.00
C ARG A 13 -12.88 -7.66 17.42
N LYS A 14 -13.45 -6.73 16.65
CA LYS A 14 -14.86 -6.69 16.16
C LYS A 14 -15.23 -5.29 15.60
N HIS A 15 -14.99 -5.06 14.30
CA HIS A 15 -15.71 -4.05 13.51
C HIS A 15 -15.68 -4.44 12.01
N PRO A 16 -16.79 -4.94 11.43
CA PRO A 16 -16.82 -5.41 10.05
C PRO A 16 -17.34 -4.35 9.07
N ALA A 17 -16.57 -3.28 8.81
CA ALA A 17 -16.89 -2.32 7.72
C ALA A 17 -15.69 -1.47 7.25
N ILE A 18 -14.43 -1.95 7.37
CA ILE A 18 -13.25 -1.15 6.99
C ILE A 18 -12.24 -1.94 6.15
N ARG A 19 -12.40 -1.86 4.82
CA ARG A 19 -11.29 -1.99 3.84
C ARG A 19 -11.39 -0.89 2.78
N PRO A 20 -11.18 0.36 3.21
CA PRO A 20 -10.07 1.11 2.66
C PRO A 20 -8.80 0.85 3.49
N GLY A 21 -7.64 0.85 2.86
CA GLY A 21 -6.37 0.89 3.60
C GLY A 21 -6.29 2.12 4.49
N SER A 22 -5.48 2.05 5.55
CA SER A 22 -4.55 3.13 5.95
C SER A 22 -4.98 4.62 5.86
N SER A 23 -6.25 4.99 6.05
CA SER A 23 -6.61 6.34 6.54
C SER A 23 -5.97 6.67 7.92
N ARG A 24 -5.11 5.79 8.49
CA ARG A 24 -5.27 4.52 9.27
C ARG A 24 -3.94 3.73 9.38
N ALA A 25 -2.79 4.34 9.06
CA ALA A 25 -1.99 4.79 10.19
C ALA A 25 -2.61 6.16 10.52
N LEU A 26 -3.47 6.24 11.55
CA LEU A 26 -4.61 7.17 11.49
C LEU A 26 -4.19 8.62 11.70
N ARG A 27 -4.37 9.41 10.62
CA ARG A 27 -3.64 10.66 10.34
C ARG A 27 -2.17 10.61 10.74
N ALA A 28 -1.52 9.58 10.20
CA ALA A 28 -0.10 9.23 10.25
C ALA A 28 0.59 9.78 11.48
N ALA A 29 0.55 8.97 12.53
CA ALA A 29 1.11 9.30 13.82
C ALA A 29 0.46 10.52 14.51
N GLY A 30 -0.79 10.92 14.22
CA GLY A 30 -1.31 12.20 14.75
C GLY A 30 -0.42 13.39 14.39
N LYS A 31 0.26 13.29 13.23
CA LYS A 31 1.47 14.02 12.80
C LYS A 31 2.56 14.09 13.89
N VAL A 32 3.23 12.94 13.99
CA VAL A 32 4.05 12.41 15.11
C VAL A 32 3.73 13.08 16.45
N THR A 33 2.52 12.74 16.89
CA THR A 33 1.71 13.16 18.02
C THR A 33 1.90 14.64 18.36
N VAL A 34 1.53 15.43 17.35
CA VAL A 34 1.69 16.88 17.20
C VAL A 34 3.08 17.33 17.63
N LEU A 35 4.04 16.89 16.82
CA LEU A 35 5.49 16.85 17.09
C LEU A 35 5.77 16.70 18.59
N LEU A 36 5.45 15.49 19.06
CA LEU A 36 5.55 14.92 20.41
C LEU A 36 5.39 15.93 21.55
N CYS A 37 4.30 16.71 21.47
CA CYS A 37 3.94 17.75 22.45
C CYS A 37 4.99 18.86 22.58
N PHE A 38 5.46 19.31 21.42
CA PHE A 38 6.25 20.50 21.11
C PHE A 38 7.35 20.88 22.12
N LEU A 39 8.44 20.12 22.26
CA LEU A 39 8.66 18.72 21.84
C LEU A 39 8.97 17.79 23.04
N ALA A 40 9.20 18.40 24.20
CA ALA A 40 8.54 18.07 25.45
C ALA A 40 8.50 19.40 26.23
N SER A 41 7.43 20.18 26.04
CA SER A 41 7.29 21.58 26.52
C SER A 41 8.52 22.46 26.28
N HIS A 42 8.81 22.82 25.02
CA HIS A 42 9.82 23.84 24.68
C HIS A 42 11.20 23.60 25.32
N GLY A 43 11.64 22.34 25.32
CA GLY A 43 12.87 21.89 25.96
C GLY A 43 12.82 21.89 27.49
N THR A 44 11.66 21.56 28.04
CA THR A 44 11.25 21.90 29.42
C THR A 44 11.54 23.37 29.73
N LEU A 45 10.98 24.20 28.83
CA LEU A 45 10.89 25.66 28.71
C LEU A 45 12.20 26.46 28.65
N CYS A 46 13.33 25.76 28.71
CA CYS A 46 14.36 26.28 29.57
C CYS A 46 15.68 25.50 29.51
N ALA A 47 15.79 24.33 30.16
CA ALA A 47 16.99 23.98 30.95
C ALA A 47 17.22 25.01 32.09
N GLU A 48 16.13 25.18 32.82
CA GLU A 48 15.68 26.16 33.84
C GLU A 48 16.53 27.41 34.10
N GLU A 49 16.20 28.48 33.34
CA GLU A 49 16.58 29.89 33.49
C GLU A 49 18.03 30.13 33.91
N SER A 50 18.95 29.96 32.96
CA SER A 50 20.39 30.18 33.15
C SER A 50 20.73 31.60 33.63
N ASN A 51 21.26 31.70 34.85
CA ASN A 51 21.61 32.94 35.57
C ASN A 51 22.74 33.79 34.92
N GLY A 52 22.50 34.39 33.75
CA GLY A 52 23.40 35.35 33.11
C GLY A 52 22.83 35.95 31.83
N ALA A 53 22.99 37.26 31.63
CA ALA A 53 22.25 38.09 30.66
C ALA A 53 22.66 37.93 29.17
N GLY A 54 22.91 36.70 28.70
CA GLY A 54 23.27 36.39 27.31
C GLY A 54 22.26 35.46 26.64
N LEU A 55 22.02 35.66 25.34
CA LEU A 55 21.13 34.80 24.55
C LEU A 55 21.71 33.37 24.48
N GLN A 56 20.89 32.35 24.76
CA GLN A 56 21.31 30.94 24.70
C GLN A 56 20.62 30.19 23.57
N VAL A 57 21.38 29.29 22.94
CA VAL A 57 20.92 28.43 21.84
C VAL A 57 21.13 26.98 22.25
N PHE A 58 20.11 26.15 22.01
CA PHE A 58 20.14 24.72 22.28
C PHE A 58 19.92 23.93 20.99
N GLU A 59 20.69 22.87 20.80
CA GLU A 59 20.48 21.86 19.77
C GLU A 59 19.62 20.73 20.36
N PHE A 60 18.64 20.24 19.59
CA PHE A 60 17.80 19.12 19.99
C PHE A 60 17.76 18.03 18.94
N ARG A 61 17.67 16.78 19.42
CA ARG A 61 17.46 15.57 18.61
C ARG A 61 16.28 14.79 19.16
N CYS A 62 15.32 14.49 18.29
CA CYS A 62 14.12 13.72 18.60
C CYS A 62 14.09 12.44 17.75
N GLU A 63 14.19 11.28 18.38
CA GLU A 63 14.17 9.96 17.75
C GLU A 63 12.88 9.22 18.13
N PHE A 64 12.18 8.62 17.17
CA PHE A 64 10.90 7.97 17.40
C PHE A 64 10.67 6.71 16.54
N ARG A 65 9.79 5.82 17.00
CA ARG A 65 9.43 4.58 16.28
C ARG A 65 7.95 4.54 15.93
N MET A 66 7.64 4.61 14.64
CA MET A 66 6.28 4.49 14.10
C MET A 66 6.08 3.15 13.37
N PRO A 67 4.83 2.69 13.13
CA PRO A 67 4.55 1.51 12.30
C PRO A 67 5.27 1.44 10.93
N PRO A 68 5.44 2.54 10.16
CA PRO A 68 6.27 2.54 8.96
C PRO A 68 7.78 2.32 9.19
N GLY A 69 8.33 2.68 10.35
CA GLY A 69 9.78 2.63 10.62
C GLY A 69 10.23 3.63 11.69
N PRO A 70 11.54 3.70 11.97
CA PRO A 70 12.13 4.76 12.77
C PRO A 70 12.06 6.11 12.06
N GLY A 71 12.14 7.20 12.83
CA GLY A 71 12.34 8.55 12.33
C GLY A 71 13.11 9.40 13.32
N ARG A 72 13.78 10.44 12.79
CA ARG A 72 14.61 11.39 13.54
C ARG A 72 14.28 12.81 13.08
N VAL A 73 14.24 13.76 14.00
CA VAL A 73 14.09 15.20 13.76
C VAL A 73 15.15 15.91 14.59
N ASP A 74 15.97 16.74 13.94
CA ASP A 74 16.95 17.63 14.61
C ASP A 74 16.47 19.09 14.54
N GLY A 75 17.06 19.98 15.33
CA GLY A 75 16.81 21.41 15.23
C GLY A 75 17.52 22.27 16.28
N LEU A 76 17.29 23.57 16.21
CA LEU A 76 17.76 24.58 17.17
C LEU A 76 16.59 25.29 17.86
N MET A 77 16.79 25.72 19.11
CA MET A 77 15.87 26.59 19.83
C MET A 77 16.60 27.68 20.62
N THR A 78 15.97 28.86 20.76
CA THR A 78 16.48 29.99 21.55
C THR A 78 15.33 30.81 22.16
N SER A 79 15.64 31.58 23.21
CA SER A 79 14.69 32.40 23.97
C SER A 79 15.39 33.63 24.54
N ASP A 80 14.77 34.80 24.48
CA ASP A 80 15.18 36.00 25.24
C ASP A 80 14.26 36.28 26.45
N GLY A 81 13.32 35.36 26.75
CA GLY A 81 12.32 35.49 27.81
C GLY A 81 11.00 36.12 27.37
N CYS A 82 10.99 36.93 26.30
CA CYS A 82 9.78 37.51 25.72
C CYS A 82 9.42 36.88 24.36
N ARG A 83 10.44 36.49 23.60
CA ARG A 83 10.34 35.86 22.28
C ARG A 83 11.05 34.53 22.29
N HIS A 84 10.55 33.61 21.48
CA HIS A 84 11.16 32.30 21.30
C HIS A 84 11.33 32.01 19.82
N ARG A 85 12.36 31.24 19.47
CA ARG A 85 12.52 30.71 18.12
C ARG A 85 12.81 29.22 18.18
N ILE A 86 12.09 28.45 17.38
CA ILE A 86 12.37 27.03 17.14
C ILE A 86 12.48 26.83 15.64
N ALA A 87 13.58 26.22 15.23
CA ALA A 87 13.84 25.95 13.83
C ALA A 87 14.23 24.47 13.67
N ILE A 88 13.41 23.76 12.89
CA ILE A 88 13.35 22.31 12.80
C ILE A 88 13.93 21.87 11.46
N TYR A 89 14.95 21.02 11.51
CA TYR A 89 15.79 20.66 10.38
C TYR A 89 15.72 19.14 10.16
N TRP A 90 14.73 18.70 9.40
CA TRP A 90 14.43 17.28 9.25
C TRP A 90 14.85 16.75 7.87
N MET A 91 15.51 15.59 7.88
CA MET A 91 15.82 14.78 6.71
C MET A 91 14.89 13.56 6.68
N GLU A 92 14.10 13.44 5.63
CA GLU A 92 12.89 12.62 5.60
C GLU A 92 13.19 11.11 5.42
N PRO A 93 12.87 10.24 6.40
CA PRO A 93 13.05 8.79 6.24
C PRO A 93 12.19 8.28 5.09
N ALA A 94 12.68 7.25 4.39
CA ALA A 94 12.14 6.87 3.09
C ALA A 94 10.64 6.56 3.05
N VAL A 95 10.08 6.12 4.19
CA VAL A 95 8.70 5.64 4.34
C VAL A 95 7.67 6.78 4.58
N PHE A 96 8.10 8.03 4.81
CA PHE A 96 7.19 9.16 5.09
C PHE A 96 6.85 10.04 3.88
N ARG A 97 7.59 9.89 2.77
CA ARG A 97 7.61 10.80 1.61
C ARG A 97 6.28 11.04 0.89
N GLU A 98 5.28 10.19 1.09
CA GLU A 98 3.96 10.31 0.44
C GLU A 98 2.99 11.28 1.16
N SER A 99 3.44 11.98 2.21
CA SER A 99 2.61 12.94 2.95
C SER A 99 3.08 14.38 2.77
N ALA A 100 2.40 15.14 1.90
CA ALA A 100 2.53 16.61 1.74
C ALA A 100 1.98 17.40 2.95
N SER A 101 2.32 16.93 4.15
CA SER A 101 1.53 17.11 5.36
C SER A 101 2.39 17.12 6.63
N PHE A 102 3.69 16.82 6.51
CA PHE A 102 4.69 17.00 7.55
C PHE A 102 5.47 18.30 7.33
N LEU A 103 5.86 18.94 8.43
CA LEU A 103 6.74 20.11 8.43
C LEU A 103 8.18 19.64 8.12
N ARG A 104 8.52 19.47 6.83
CA ARG A 104 9.82 18.95 6.37
C ARG A 104 11.01 19.76 6.89
N CYS A 105 10.84 21.07 6.94
CA CYS A 105 11.71 22.00 7.64
C CYS A 105 10.82 23.21 7.93
N CYS A 106 10.86 23.72 9.16
CA CYS A 106 10.14 24.95 9.50
C CYS A 106 10.92 25.78 10.51
N ASP A 107 10.80 27.09 10.40
CA ASP A 107 11.40 28.08 11.29
C ASP A 107 10.26 28.91 11.87
N LEU A 108 10.14 28.91 13.19
CA LEU A 108 9.01 29.42 13.96
C LEU A 108 9.53 30.48 14.93
N LEU A 109 9.04 31.71 14.80
CA LEU A 109 9.30 32.80 15.73
C LEU A 109 8.00 33.14 16.45
N PHE A 110 8.05 33.04 17.77
CA PHE A 110 6.97 33.34 18.70
C PHE A 110 7.19 34.74 19.25
N ASP A 111 6.19 35.60 19.04
CA ASP A 111 6.07 36.92 19.64
C ASP A 111 4.81 36.95 20.53
N ALA A 112 4.60 38.04 21.28
CA ALA A 112 3.52 38.14 22.28
C ALA A 112 2.11 37.81 21.71
N ASP A 113 1.81 38.31 20.51
CA ASP A 113 0.47 38.21 19.89
C ASP A 113 0.41 37.23 18.70
N ALA A 114 1.55 36.75 18.20
CA ALA A 114 1.63 36.11 16.89
C ALA A 114 2.73 35.06 16.78
N VAL A 115 2.52 34.13 15.83
CA VAL A 115 3.54 33.19 15.40
C VAL A 115 3.85 33.46 13.93
N HIS A 116 5.08 33.91 13.69
CA HIS A 116 5.65 34.04 12.36
C HIS A 116 6.31 32.72 11.99
N TYR A 117 6.04 32.21 10.80
CA TYR A 117 6.53 30.89 10.41
C TYR A 117 6.96 30.82 8.95
N TRP A 118 8.07 30.12 8.71
CA TRP A 118 8.49 29.70 7.38
C TRP A 118 8.44 28.18 7.31
N VAL A 119 7.97 27.62 6.20
CA VAL A 119 7.97 26.17 5.96
C VAL A 119 8.57 25.91 4.59
N HIS A 120 9.48 24.94 4.52
CA HIS A 120 10.04 24.49 3.26
C HIS A 120 8.94 24.03 2.29
N GLY A 121 8.95 24.61 1.09
CA GLY A 121 7.94 24.38 0.04
C GLY A 121 6.82 25.44 -0.01
N ILE A 122 6.76 26.35 0.95
CA ILE A 122 5.87 27.53 0.89
C ILE A 122 6.71 28.75 0.46
N PRO A 123 6.30 29.50 -0.59
CA PRO A 123 7.13 30.58 -1.15
C PRO A 123 7.14 31.86 -0.32
N GLN A 124 6.15 32.08 0.55
CA GLN A 124 6.02 33.26 1.41
C GLN A 124 6.06 32.86 2.88
N GLN A 125 6.57 33.77 3.73
CA GLN A 125 6.46 33.64 5.18
C GLN A 125 4.98 33.75 5.58
N GLY A 126 4.54 32.91 6.51
CA GLY A 126 3.21 32.95 7.09
C GLY A 126 3.19 33.64 8.45
N THR A 127 2.03 34.13 8.86
CA THR A 127 1.80 34.62 10.21
C THR A 127 0.37 34.30 10.61
N PHE A 128 0.17 33.80 11.84
CA PHE A 128 -1.17 33.71 12.44
C PHE A 128 -1.13 34.28 13.86
N ARG A 129 -2.23 34.92 14.27
CA ARG A 129 -2.40 35.42 15.64
C ARG A 129 -2.67 34.29 16.61
N LEU A 130 -2.09 34.39 17.79
CA LEU A 130 -2.47 33.55 18.92
C LEU A 130 -3.95 33.83 19.26
N SER A 131 -4.72 32.78 19.51
CA SER A 131 -6.16 32.87 19.78
C SER A 131 -6.42 32.51 21.23
N ASP A 132 -7.45 33.10 21.85
CA ASP A 132 -7.76 32.93 23.28
C ASP A 132 -8.14 31.48 23.68
N GLY A 133 -7.10 30.67 23.95
CA GLY A 133 -7.07 29.56 24.89
C GLY A 133 -7.87 28.30 24.55
N GLU A 134 -9.19 28.39 24.53
CA GLU A 134 -10.06 27.29 24.97
C GLU A 134 -10.63 26.40 23.85
N LYS A 135 -10.83 26.94 22.64
CA LYS A 135 -11.54 26.25 21.54
C LYS A 135 -10.62 25.64 20.48
N ALA A 136 -9.31 25.71 20.66
CA ALA A 136 -8.35 25.23 19.68
C ALA A 136 -8.23 23.69 19.69
N PRO A 137 -8.26 23.01 18.51
CA PRO A 137 -8.24 21.56 18.45
C PRO A 137 -6.87 20.97 18.76
N LEU A 138 -6.79 20.06 19.74
CA LEU A 138 -5.55 19.38 20.14
C LEU A 138 -4.93 18.48 19.06
N LEU A 139 -5.68 18.11 18.03
CA LEU A 139 -5.21 17.31 16.90
C LEU A 139 -5.49 18.03 15.56
N PRO A 140 -4.64 17.86 14.52
CA PRO A 140 -4.78 18.60 13.27
C PRO A 140 -6.06 18.23 12.50
N VAL A 141 -7.00 19.18 12.45
CA VAL A 141 -8.28 19.05 11.74
C VAL A 141 -8.09 19.02 10.22
N GLN A 142 -7.06 19.70 9.71
CA GLN A 142 -6.71 19.73 8.29
C GLN A 142 -5.35 19.12 7.99
N LYS A 143 -5.05 18.95 6.69
CA LYS A 143 -3.76 18.45 6.21
C LYS A 143 -2.69 19.55 6.02
N SER A 144 -2.98 20.81 6.37
CA SER A 144 -2.06 21.95 6.25
C SER A 144 -0.98 21.98 7.35
N ALA A 145 0.11 22.71 7.08
CA ALA A 145 1.16 23.02 8.05
C ALA A 145 0.62 23.84 9.24
N GLU A 146 -0.16 24.87 8.96
CA GLU A 146 -0.79 25.73 9.98
C GLU A 146 -1.71 24.94 10.93
N SER A 147 -2.49 23.97 10.41
CA SER A 147 -3.31 23.10 11.27
C SER A 147 -2.49 22.20 12.19
N VAL A 148 -1.20 21.97 11.91
CA VAL A 148 -0.29 21.26 12.83
C VAL A 148 0.24 22.23 13.89
N LEU A 149 0.68 23.42 13.48
CA LEU A 149 1.21 24.45 14.38
C LEU A 149 0.15 24.93 15.40
N ARG A 150 -1.08 25.20 14.95
CA ARG A 150 -2.19 25.57 15.84
C ARG A 150 -2.51 24.49 16.87
N SER A 151 -2.48 23.21 16.48
CA SER A 151 -2.67 22.10 17.43
C SER A 151 -1.49 21.96 18.41
N ALA A 152 -0.25 22.25 17.98
CA ALA A 152 0.91 22.21 18.87
C ALA A 152 0.80 23.25 19.99
N LEU A 153 0.36 24.46 19.65
CA LEU A 153 0.13 25.55 20.60
C LEU A 153 -1.06 25.28 21.52
N ALA A 154 -2.14 24.68 21.00
CA ALA A 154 -3.26 24.22 21.83
C ALA A 154 -2.82 23.19 22.88
N VAL A 155 -1.89 22.29 22.52
CA VAL A 155 -1.28 21.33 23.46
C VAL A 155 -0.39 22.04 24.48
N LEU A 156 0.44 23.01 24.09
CA LEU A 156 1.26 23.80 25.01
C LEU A 156 0.42 24.56 26.05
N ASN A 157 -0.60 25.30 25.61
CA ASN A 157 -1.48 26.07 26.50
C ASN A 157 -2.16 25.16 27.52
N ARG A 158 -2.53 23.94 27.11
CA ARG A 158 -3.11 22.91 28.01
C ARG A 158 -2.08 22.25 28.95
N ILE A 159 -0.78 22.41 28.71
CA ILE A 159 0.28 22.04 29.65
C ILE A 159 0.56 23.18 30.64
N GLY A 160 0.49 24.44 30.19
CA GLY A 160 0.76 25.63 31.02
C GLY A 160 -0.32 25.95 32.05
N CYS A 161 -1.59 25.69 31.75
CA CYS A 161 -2.73 26.05 32.60
C CYS A 161 -3.49 24.81 33.15
N PRO A 162 -3.04 24.20 34.27
CA PRO A 162 -3.78 23.13 34.95
C PRO A 162 -4.98 23.69 35.72
N GLY A 163 -6.08 23.99 35.02
CA GLY A 163 -7.28 24.62 35.58
C GLY A 163 -8.29 23.67 36.24
N ASP A 164 -8.93 24.14 37.32
CA ASP A 164 -9.83 23.45 38.28
C ASP A 164 -11.17 22.86 37.74
N GLY A 165 -11.31 22.65 36.42
CA GLY A 165 -12.61 22.35 35.79
C GLY A 165 -12.68 21.03 35.03
N GLY A 166 -12.88 19.90 35.71
CA GLY A 166 -13.48 18.65 35.18
C GLY A 166 -12.86 17.94 33.95
N ARG A 167 -11.83 18.51 33.31
CA ARG A 167 -11.23 18.00 32.06
C ARG A 167 -10.15 16.96 32.35
N VAL A 168 -10.08 15.90 31.53
CA VAL A 168 -9.02 14.88 31.65
C VAL A 168 -7.64 15.49 31.36
N PRO A 169 -6.64 15.32 32.25
CA PRO A 169 -5.31 15.89 32.08
C PRO A 169 -4.44 15.09 31.10
N LEU A 170 -3.47 15.78 30.47
CA LEU A 170 -2.41 15.14 29.71
C LEU A 170 -1.38 14.56 30.70
N LYS A 171 -1.15 13.25 30.68
CA LYS A 171 -0.24 12.58 31.64
C LYS A 171 1.22 13.05 31.49
N LEU A 172 1.63 13.41 30.27
CA LEU A 172 2.93 14.03 29.98
C LEU A 172 3.07 15.42 30.65
N ALA A 173 2.00 16.21 30.78
CA ALA A 173 2.03 17.52 31.43
C ALA A 173 2.38 17.40 32.92
N ALA A 174 1.72 16.46 33.63
CA ALA A 174 2.00 16.17 35.03
C ALA A 174 3.45 15.71 35.24
N PHE A 175 4.00 14.94 34.31
CA PHE A 175 5.40 14.52 34.32
C PHE A 175 6.36 15.70 34.09
N LEU A 176 6.12 16.55 33.08
CA LEU A 176 6.96 17.72 32.79
C LEU A 176 6.93 18.77 33.91
N GLN A 177 5.80 18.92 34.61
CA GLN A 177 5.69 19.80 35.78
C GLN A 177 6.46 19.24 36.99
N ARG A 178 6.34 17.93 37.27
CA ARG A 178 6.95 17.29 38.46
C ARG A 178 8.44 16.99 38.33
N SER A 179 8.99 17.06 37.13
CA SER A 179 10.41 16.81 36.83
C SER A 179 11.24 18.10 36.70
N ARG A 180 10.62 19.26 36.92
CA ARG A 180 11.34 20.53 37.07
C ARG A 180 12.28 20.49 38.28
N GLY A 181 13.43 21.16 38.17
CA GLY A 181 14.50 21.18 39.18
C GLY A 181 15.25 19.86 39.40
N GLN A 182 14.81 18.74 38.80
CA GLN A 182 15.37 17.41 39.06
C GLN A 182 16.25 16.94 37.91
N ALA A 183 17.47 16.47 38.22
CA ALA A 183 18.39 15.87 37.24
C ALA A 183 17.93 14.48 36.77
N HIS A 184 17.25 13.73 37.64
CA HIS A 184 16.74 12.38 37.35
C HIS A 184 15.29 12.28 37.83
N TYR A 185 14.37 11.88 36.94
CA TYR A 185 12.97 11.65 37.30
C TYR A 185 12.35 10.53 36.47
N LYS A 186 11.41 9.79 37.07
CA LYS A 186 10.59 8.77 36.41
C LYS A 186 9.14 8.88 36.81
N TYR A 187 8.24 8.66 35.86
CA TYR A 187 6.79 8.70 36.06
C TYR A 187 6.12 7.58 35.28
N ALA A 188 5.52 6.64 36.02
CA ALA A 188 4.72 5.55 35.47
C ALA A 188 3.23 5.86 35.55
N VAL A 189 2.48 5.48 34.51
CA VAL A 189 1.02 5.65 34.42
C VAL A 189 0.35 4.30 34.65
N SER A 190 -0.41 4.18 35.75
CA SER A 190 -1.11 2.96 36.13
C SER A 190 -2.12 2.50 35.07
N PRO A 191 -2.14 1.21 34.66
CA PRO A 191 -3.02 0.73 33.60
C PRO A 191 -4.52 0.69 33.99
N ASN A 192 -4.84 0.74 35.29
CA ASN A 192 -6.22 0.55 35.78
C ASN A 192 -7.14 1.78 35.66
N GLU A 193 -6.64 2.99 35.37
CA GLU A 193 -7.47 4.20 35.29
C GLU A 193 -8.18 4.41 33.94
N GLY A 194 -7.73 3.76 32.86
CA GLY A 194 -8.20 4.06 31.50
C GLY A 194 -8.96 2.96 30.76
N GLU A 195 -8.88 1.70 31.22
CA GLU A 195 -9.36 0.53 30.44
C GLU A 195 -10.51 -0.24 31.12
N ARG A 196 -10.92 0.11 32.36
CA ARG A 196 -12.05 -0.53 33.06
C ARG A 196 -13.40 0.14 32.78
N GLY A 197 -14.00 -0.20 31.64
CA GLY A 197 -15.43 -0.53 31.52
C GLY A 197 -16.51 0.49 31.95
N GLN A 198 -16.19 1.73 32.31
CA GLN A 198 -17.18 2.80 32.45
C GLN A 198 -17.26 3.62 31.17
N LEU A 199 -18.41 3.51 30.49
CA LEU A 199 -18.81 4.36 29.38
C LEU A 199 -19.03 5.79 29.90
N PHE A 200 -17.96 6.57 29.99
CA PHE A 200 -18.06 8.02 30.03
C PHE A 200 -18.20 8.53 28.59
N ASP A 201 -19.43 8.81 28.17
CA ASP A 201 -19.82 9.27 26.81
C ASP A 201 -19.25 10.65 26.40
N SER A 202 -18.23 11.17 27.09
CA SER A 202 -17.68 12.52 26.89
C SER A 202 -16.14 12.64 26.95
N VAL A 203 -15.39 11.55 27.08
CA VAL A 203 -13.91 11.65 27.10
C VAL A 203 -13.37 12.00 25.71
N ASP A 204 -12.80 13.20 25.58
CA ASP A 204 -12.18 13.72 24.36
C ASP A 204 -11.18 12.72 23.77
N SER A 205 -11.57 12.12 22.64
CA SER A 205 -10.76 11.13 21.89
C SER A 205 -9.35 11.64 21.55
N SER A 206 -9.17 12.97 21.44
CA SER A 206 -7.87 13.61 21.22
C SER A 206 -6.91 13.33 22.38
N VAL A 207 -7.38 13.46 23.62
CA VAL A 207 -6.57 13.26 24.84
C VAL A 207 -6.15 11.79 24.99
N GLN A 208 -7.03 10.85 24.62
CA GLN A 208 -6.69 9.43 24.62
C GLN A 208 -5.59 9.11 23.59
N ILE A 209 -5.67 9.69 22.38
CA ILE A 209 -4.64 9.55 21.35
C ILE A 209 -3.28 10.14 21.80
N LEU A 210 -3.29 11.31 22.47
CA LEU A 210 -2.07 11.94 23.01
C LEU A 210 -1.46 11.12 24.17
N ASN A 211 -2.27 10.65 25.12
CA ASN A 211 -1.81 9.88 26.29
C ASN A 211 -1.32 8.46 25.93
N ALA A 212 -1.69 7.92 24.76
CA ALA A 212 -1.21 6.62 24.27
C ALA A 212 0.28 6.57 23.89
N LEU A 213 1.01 7.70 24.04
CA LEU A 213 2.44 7.78 23.73
C LEU A 213 3.31 6.94 24.66
N GLY A 214 3.05 6.99 25.97
CA GLY A 214 3.88 6.32 26.98
C GLY A 214 3.08 5.87 28.20
N ARG A 215 3.38 4.65 28.67
CA ARG A 215 3.01 4.14 30.00
C ARG A 215 4.10 4.45 31.05
N GLU A 216 5.33 4.74 30.62
CA GLU A 216 6.40 5.28 31.45
C GLU A 216 7.09 6.45 30.73
N TYR A 217 7.44 7.47 31.49
CA TYR A 217 8.22 8.64 31.07
C TYR A 217 9.42 8.84 32.00
N SER A 218 10.57 9.24 31.46
CA SER A 218 11.80 9.48 32.26
C SER A 218 12.60 10.67 31.76
N LYS A 219 13.30 11.33 32.69
CA LYS A 219 14.24 12.45 32.51
C LYS A 219 15.59 12.08 33.13
N GLU A 220 16.67 12.41 32.43
CA GLU A 220 18.06 12.21 32.84
C GLU A 220 18.90 13.39 32.35
N THR A 221 19.64 14.05 33.23
CA THR A 221 20.72 14.99 32.87
C THR A 221 22.04 14.24 32.91
N ARG A 222 22.75 14.20 31.78
CA ARG A 222 24.05 13.55 31.62
C ARG A 222 25.22 14.43 32.07
N ASP A 223 26.38 13.81 32.22
CA ASP A 223 27.65 14.48 32.58
C ASP A 223 28.11 15.53 31.55
N ASP A 224 27.71 15.38 30.28
CA ASP A 224 27.94 16.35 29.19
C ASP A 224 26.95 17.54 29.21
N GLY A 225 26.09 17.62 30.23
CA GLY A 225 25.03 18.61 30.38
C GLY A 225 23.80 18.36 29.49
N ALA A 226 23.78 17.30 28.67
CA ALA A 226 22.64 17.00 27.81
C ALA A 226 21.46 16.45 28.63
N MET A 227 20.27 16.98 28.38
CA MET A 227 19.03 16.54 29.00
C MET A 227 18.32 15.54 28.08
N VAL A 228 18.08 14.33 28.58
CA VAL A 228 17.48 13.22 27.83
C VAL A 228 16.13 12.83 28.42
N TRP A 229 15.12 12.84 27.57
CA TRP A 229 13.75 12.44 27.87
C TRP A 229 13.39 11.17 27.10
N ARG A 230 12.74 10.20 27.73
CA ARG A 230 12.31 8.96 27.06
C ARG A 230 10.86 8.63 27.39
N ALA A 231 10.09 8.24 26.40
CA ALA A 231 8.73 7.70 26.55
C ALA A 231 8.70 6.22 26.10
N GLN A 232 8.13 5.36 26.94
CA GLN A 232 8.08 3.91 26.73
C GLN A 232 6.65 3.38 26.85
N LYS A 233 6.28 2.40 26.01
CA LYS A 233 4.94 1.75 26.06
C LYS A 233 4.82 0.63 27.09
N ALA A 234 5.94 0.12 27.59
CA ALA A 234 6.04 -0.87 28.66
C ALA A 234 7.35 -0.63 29.42
N ALA A 235 7.37 -0.90 30.73
CA ALA A 235 8.50 -0.57 31.62
C ALA A 235 9.86 -1.18 31.20
N ASN A 236 9.84 -2.29 30.47
CA ASN A 236 11.04 -2.97 29.95
C ASN A 236 11.09 -2.94 28.40
N GLY A 237 10.31 -2.08 27.75
CA GLY A 237 10.24 -1.98 26.29
C GLY A 237 11.22 -0.93 25.72
N PRO A 238 11.62 -1.06 24.44
CA PRO A 238 12.38 -0.01 23.79
C PRO A 238 11.58 1.31 23.77
N PRO A 239 12.24 2.48 23.88
CA PRO A 239 11.56 3.76 23.81
C PRO A 239 10.86 3.93 22.47
N VAL A 240 9.66 4.51 22.50
CA VAL A 240 8.91 4.88 21.30
C VAL A 240 9.18 6.31 20.87
N ALA A 241 9.67 7.14 21.81
CA ALA A 241 10.26 8.45 21.56
C ALA A 241 11.41 8.72 22.55
N THR A 242 12.45 9.39 22.09
CA THR A 242 13.56 9.93 22.88
C THR A 242 13.85 11.35 22.41
N VAL A 243 13.93 12.31 23.32
CA VAL A 243 14.29 13.71 23.02
C VAL A 243 15.54 14.07 23.82
N THR A 244 16.62 14.42 23.13
CA THR A 244 17.89 14.88 23.70
C THR A 244 18.06 16.35 23.40
N ILE A 245 18.51 17.13 24.38
CA ILE A 245 18.68 18.58 24.29
C ILE A 245 20.03 18.95 24.89
N GLN A 246 20.83 19.72 24.15
CA GLN A 246 22.18 20.11 24.53
C GLN A 246 22.38 21.60 24.26
N ARG A 247 23.11 22.29 25.14
CA ARG A 247 23.48 23.69 24.94
C ARG A 247 24.54 23.76 23.84
N VAL A 248 24.36 24.65 22.86
CA VAL A 248 25.43 24.98 21.91
C VAL A 248 26.55 25.70 22.68
N GLY A 249 27.81 25.48 22.30
CA GLY A 249 28.99 26.07 22.97
C GLY A 249 29.00 27.60 22.96
N GLU A 250 30.06 28.22 23.48
CA GLU A 250 30.18 29.68 23.52
C GLU A 250 30.09 30.29 22.10
N LEU A 251 28.93 30.87 21.80
CA LEU A 251 28.66 31.64 20.58
C LEU A 251 29.09 33.09 20.80
N GLY A 252 29.67 33.71 19.77
CA GLY A 252 29.94 35.15 19.78
C GLY A 252 28.64 35.96 19.77
N GLN A 253 28.69 37.21 20.26
CA GLN A 253 27.53 38.11 20.19
C GLN A 253 27.04 38.33 18.75
N ASP A 254 27.94 38.32 17.76
CA ASP A 254 27.59 38.45 16.34
C ASP A 254 26.91 37.20 15.77
N ASP A 255 27.19 35.99 16.27
CA ASP A 255 26.56 34.74 15.79
C ASP A 255 25.06 34.67 16.14
N CYS A 256 24.66 35.37 17.21
CA CYS A 256 23.30 35.52 17.68
C CYS A 256 22.56 36.73 17.07
N ARG A 257 23.24 37.56 16.26
CA ARG A 257 22.67 38.79 15.70
C ARG A 257 21.53 38.47 14.72
N GLY A 258 20.37 39.07 14.94
CA GLY A 258 19.17 38.79 14.14
C GLY A 258 18.44 37.49 14.50
N ALA A 259 18.76 36.83 15.62
CA ALA A 259 18.06 35.60 16.06
C ALA A 259 16.53 35.77 16.19
N PHE A 260 16.02 36.99 16.39
CA PHE A 260 14.58 37.31 16.40
C PHE A 260 14.16 38.32 15.30
N ASP A 261 14.96 38.46 14.24
CA ASP A 261 14.58 39.27 13.07
C ASP A 261 13.78 38.41 12.07
N LEU A 262 12.58 38.88 11.72
CA LEU A 262 11.68 38.26 10.73
C LEU A 262 12.34 38.08 9.35
N GLN A 263 13.28 38.95 8.97
CA GLN A 263 14.01 38.82 7.71
C GLN A 263 14.88 37.55 7.67
N THR A 264 15.29 37.03 8.83
CA THR A 264 16.13 35.82 8.93
C THR A 264 15.33 34.52 8.97
N LEU A 265 13.99 34.56 8.92
CA LEU A 265 13.12 33.39 9.05
C LEU A 265 13.33 32.42 7.86
N GLY A 266 13.73 31.18 8.15
CA GLY A 266 14.18 30.18 7.17
C GLY A 266 15.65 30.32 6.75
N GLN A 267 16.38 31.31 7.30
CA GLN A 267 17.77 31.63 6.93
C GLN A 267 18.73 31.77 8.14
N TRP A 268 18.28 31.46 9.36
CA TRP A 268 19.04 31.64 10.63
C TRP A 268 20.51 31.15 10.51
N PRO A 269 21.53 32.03 10.58
CA PRO A 269 22.93 31.68 10.32
C PRO A 269 23.47 30.42 11.01
N LEU A 270 22.98 30.10 12.22
CA LEU A 270 23.36 28.91 12.99
C LEU A 270 22.93 27.57 12.35
N ILE A 271 22.08 27.58 11.32
CA ILE A 271 21.78 26.40 10.49
C ILE A 271 23.03 25.98 9.73
N ARG A 272 23.62 24.84 10.10
CA ARG A 272 24.73 24.19 9.38
C ARG A 272 24.45 24.12 7.88
N GLU A 273 25.40 24.60 7.08
CA GLU A 273 25.25 24.78 5.63
C GLU A 273 24.73 23.54 4.89
N ALA A 274 25.22 22.36 5.25
CA ALA A 274 24.86 21.09 4.63
C ALA A 274 23.34 20.84 4.58
N TYR A 275 22.60 21.21 5.64
CA TYR A 275 21.14 21.08 5.67
C TYR A 275 20.46 22.08 4.72
N ARG A 276 20.98 23.31 4.63
CA ARG A 276 20.50 24.33 3.67
C ARG A 276 20.68 23.86 2.22
N VAL A 277 21.83 23.24 1.92
CA VAL A 277 22.14 22.71 0.59
C VAL A 277 21.27 21.50 0.27
N TYR A 278 21.04 20.59 1.24
CA TYR A 278 20.08 19.50 1.09
C TYR A 278 18.68 20.00 0.71
N TRP A 279 18.12 20.99 1.42
CA TRP A 279 16.81 21.56 1.07
C TRP A 279 16.82 22.34 -0.25
N SER A 280 17.89 23.07 -0.57
CA SER A 280 18.04 23.72 -1.89
C SER A 280 17.97 22.67 -3.01
N CYS A 281 18.56 21.49 -2.80
CA CYS A 281 18.56 20.41 -3.78
C CYS A 281 17.26 19.60 -3.79
N ASP A 282 16.57 19.37 -2.66
CA ASP A 282 15.23 18.73 -2.65
C ASP A 282 14.19 19.62 -3.34
N ARG A 283 14.26 20.95 -3.16
CA ARG A 283 13.43 21.91 -3.92
C ARG A 283 13.75 21.87 -5.41
N ALA A 284 15.03 21.98 -5.78
CA ALA A 284 15.42 21.90 -7.18
C ALA A 284 14.99 20.56 -7.80
N LEU A 285 15.06 19.46 -7.07
CA LEU A 285 14.55 18.16 -7.53
C LEU A 285 13.03 18.19 -7.75
N ALA A 286 12.26 18.80 -6.84
CA ALA A 286 10.82 18.97 -7.00
C ALA A 286 10.45 19.85 -8.22
N GLU A 287 11.18 20.94 -8.43
CA GLU A 287 11.05 21.81 -9.61
C GLU A 287 11.38 21.04 -10.90
N VAL A 288 12.48 20.28 -10.94
CA VAL A 288 12.86 19.41 -12.07
C VAL A 288 11.78 18.37 -12.38
N ASN A 289 11.12 17.80 -11.36
CA ASN A 289 10.01 16.86 -11.56
C ASN A 289 8.73 17.51 -12.15
N ALA A 290 8.59 18.83 -12.09
CA ALA A 290 7.46 19.57 -12.65
C ALA A 290 7.70 20.05 -14.09
N LEU A 291 8.92 19.92 -14.63
CA LEU A 291 9.26 20.33 -16.00
C LEU A 291 8.78 19.30 -17.03
N SER A 292 8.41 19.78 -18.22
CA SER A 292 8.14 18.95 -19.41
C SER A 292 9.39 18.23 -19.91
N GLU A 293 10.57 18.87 -19.82
CA GLU A 293 11.87 18.31 -20.20
C GLU A 293 12.83 18.24 -19.00
N PRO A 294 12.69 17.26 -18.10
CA PRO A 294 13.46 17.21 -16.85
C PRO A 294 14.96 16.95 -17.03
N ARG A 295 15.40 16.39 -18.18
CA ARG A 295 16.75 15.79 -18.33
C ARG A 295 17.90 16.77 -18.13
N VAL A 296 17.84 17.96 -18.74
CA VAL A 296 18.92 18.95 -18.67
C VAL A 296 19.04 19.53 -17.25
N ALA A 297 17.89 19.86 -16.64
CA ALA A 297 17.85 20.39 -15.29
C ALA A 297 18.25 19.32 -14.24
N ALA A 298 17.87 18.05 -14.45
CA ALA A 298 18.35 16.92 -13.66
C ALA A 298 19.87 16.72 -13.76
N ARG A 299 20.46 16.87 -14.95
CA ARG A 299 21.91 16.77 -15.16
C ARG A 299 22.66 17.88 -14.41
N SER A 300 22.14 19.10 -14.47
CA SER A 300 22.68 20.25 -13.71
C SER A 300 22.60 20.01 -12.19
N LEU A 301 21.46 19.56 -11.69
CA LEU A 301 21.27 19.24 -10.27
C LEU A 301 22.18 18.09 -9.80
N TYR A 302 22.33 17.04 -10.61
CA TYR A 302 23.27 15.94 -10.34
C TYR A 302 24.71 16.46 -10.22
N GLY A 303 25.15 17.30 -11.17
CA GLY A 303 26.48 17.91 -11.14
C GLY A 303 26.71 18.79 -9.90
N LYS A 304 25.73 19.62 -9.52
CA LYS A 304 25.76 20.43 -8.30
C LYS A 304 25.89 19.56 -7.04
N LEU A 305 25.09 18.51 -6.93
CA LEU A 305 25.12 17.56 -5.80
C LEU A 305 26.47 16.84 -5.71
N ASN A 306 27.01 16.41 -6.85
CA ASN A 306 28.32 15.75 -6.93
C ASN A 306 29.43 16.69 -6.48
N SER A 307 29.52 17.88 -7.07
CA SER A 307 30.52 18.90 -6.71
C SER A 307 30.46 19.27 -5.23
N TYR A 308 29.26 19.37 -4.64
CA TYR A 308 29.12 19.70 -3.23
C TYR A 308 29.62 18.58 -2.31
N LEU A 309 29.27 17.32 -2.60
CA LEU A 309 29.70 16.16 -1.83
C LEU A 309 31.21 15.93 -1.91
N ASP A 310 31.84 16.18 -3.06
CA ASP A 310 33.28 16.00 -3.25
C ASP A 310 34.11 17.10 -2.55
N GLN A 311 33.57 18.32 -2.42
CA GLN A 311 34.30 19.48 -1.91
C GLN A 311 34.13 19.72 -0.40
N ASN A 312 33.06 19.20 0.21
CA ASN A 312 32.65 19.57 1.58
C ASN A 312 32.64 18.37 2.53
N LYS A 313 33.08 18.59 3.78
CA LYS A 313 32.94 17.60 4.85
C LYS A 313 31.51 17.63 5.39
N VAL A 314 30.63 16.87 4.75
CA VAL A 314 29.22 16.75 5.11
C VAL A 314 29.05 15.77 6.29
N PRO A 315 28.20 16.06 7.30
CA PRO A 315 27.84 15.08 8.34
C PRO A 315 27.24 13.80 7.73
N PRO A 316 27.56 12.59 8.22
CA PRO A 316 27.16 11.32 7.58
C PRO A 316 25.66 11.23 7.27
N GLU A 317 24.80 11.67 8.18
CA GLU A 317 23.35 11.64 8.01
C GLU A 317 22.87 12.58 6.87
N VAL A 318 23.54 13.71 6.67
CA VAL A 318 23.25 14.66 5.58
C VAL A 318 23.89 14.20 4.27
N GLY A 319 25.06 13.57 4.33
CA GLY A 319 25.76 12.99 3.18
C GLY A 319 24.91 11.91 2.51
N TRP A 320 24.39 10.96 3.30
CA TRP A 320 23.44 9.95 2.83
C TRP A 320 22.17 10.57 2.22
N ALA A 321 21.60 11.60 2.85
CA ALA A 321 20.40 12.26 2.35
C ALA A 321 20.65 12.98 1.00
N LEU A 322 21.81 13.63 0.84
CA LEU A 322 22.27 14.24 -0.41
C LEU A 322 22.58 13.19 -1.48
N ASP A 323 23.19 12.06 -1.13
CA ASP A 323 23.43 10.94 -2.05
C ASP A 323 22.13 10.34 -2.59
N ARG A 324 21.10 10.28 -1.75
CA ARG A 324 19.77 9.85 -2.16
C ARG A 324 19.12 10.85 -3.12
N LEU A 325 19.31 12.16 -2.94
CA LEU A 325 18.91 13.17 -3.94
C LEU A 325 19.73 13.03 -5.24
N ARG A 326 21.05 12.76 -5.14
CA ARG A 326 21.96 12.55 -6.28
C ARG A 326 21.48 11.35 -7.11
N PHE A 327 21.10 10.25 -6.46
CA PHE A 327 20.50 9.08 -7.11
C PHE A 327 19.15 9.39 -7.78
N GLN A 328 18.29 10.19 -7.16
CA GLN A 328 17.03 10.58 -7.79
C GLN A 328 17.22 11.49 -9.01
N ALA A 329 18.13 12.46 -8.93
CA ALA A 329 18.51 13.28 -10.08
C ALA A 329 19.09 12.40 -11.20
N ALA A 330 19.96 11.42 -10.87
CA ALA A 330 20.56 10.49 -11.82
C ALA A 330 19.50 9.70 -12.61
N LEU A 331 18.47 9.15 -11.93
CA LEU A 331 17.35 8.44 -12.57
C LEU A 331 16.58 9.31 -13.59
N MET A 332 16.72 10.64 -13.54
CA MET A 332 16.07 11.57 -14.46
C MET A 332 17.00 12.02 -15.60
N THR A 333 18.30 11.68 -15.57
CA THR A 333 19.29 12.06 -16.61
C THR A 333 19.29 11.17 -17.86
N ALA A 334 18.70 9.96 -17.79
CA ALA A 334 18.85 8.89 -18.77
C ALA A 334 20.29 8.33 -18.94
N ASP A 335 21.22 8.67 -18.05
CA ASP A 335 22.60 8.17 -18.05
C ASP A 335 22.76 7.02 -17.04
N SER A 336 23.07 5.83 -17.55
CA SER A 336 23.24 4.62 -16.73
C SER A 336 24.43 4.72 -15.77
N ASP A 337 25.52 5.39 -16.14
CA ASP A 337 26.73 5.44 -15.32
C ASP A 337 26.50 6.38 -14.13
N CYS A 338 25.85 7.53 -14.36
CA CYS A 338 25.39 8.40 -13.28
C CYS A 338 24.46 7.68 -12.29
N VAL A 339 23.56 6.81 -12.78
CA VAL A 339 22.64 6.02 -11.95
C VAL A 339 23.38 4.99 -11.10
N TRP A 340 24.33 4.24 -11.66
CA TRP A 340 25.06 3.22 -10.90
C TRP A 340 26.05 3.82 -9.90
N LEU A 341 26.79 4.87 -10.26
CA LEU A 341 27.70 5.58 -9.35
C LEU A 341 26.96 6.19 -8.16
N SER A 342 25.81 6.83 -8.40
CA SER A 342 24.99 7.38 -7.32
C SER A 342 24.28 6.31 -6.49
N ALA A 343 23.90 5.17 -7.09
CA ALA A 343 23.39 4.03 -6.35
C ALA A 343 24.45 3.41 -5.42
N GLN A 344 25.70 3.28 -5.88
CA GLN A 344 26.83 2.83 -5.08
C GLN A 344 27.07 3.74 -3.88
N ALA A 345 27.14 5.06 -4.09
CA ALA A 345 27.34 6.03 -3.01
C ALA A 345 26.17 6.05 -2.01
N ALA A 346 24.92 6.08 -2.48
CA ALA A 346 23.75 6.04 -1.60
C ALA A 346 23.69 4.76 -0.75
N VAL A 347 24.10 3.61 -1.29
CA VAL A 347 24.23 2.35 -0.54
C VAL A 347 25.41 2.38 0.45
N ALA A 348 26.54 2.98 0.07
CA ALA A 348 27.68 3.15 0.96
C ALA A 348 27.34 4.02 2.17
N GLY A 349 26.73 5.20 1.94
CA GLY A 349 26.27 6.10 3.02
C GLY A 349 25.21 5.45 3.91
N LEU A 350 24.26 4.71 3.33
CA LEU A 350 23.22 3.97 4.06
C LEU A 350 23.79 2.91 5.03
N CYS A 351 24.94 2.31 4.70
CA CYS A 351 25.62 1.34 5.57
C CYS A 351 26.70 1.98 6.46
N ALA A 352 26.97 3.28 6.29
CA ALA A 352 27.87 4.05 7.15
C ALA A 352 27.10 4.78 8.29
N ASP A 353 25.81 5.04 8.10
CA ASP A 353 24.94 5.62 9.13
C ASP A 353 24.50 4.56 10.16
N GLU A 354 25.18 4.51 11.29
CA GLU A 354 24.87 3.61 12.42
C GLU A 354 23.45 3.81 13.00
N THR A 355 22.77 4.93 12.70
CA THR A 355 21.39 5.17 13.15
C THR A 355 20.35 4.43 12.32
N VAL A 356 20.73 3.94 11.13
CA VAL A 356 19.86 3.16 10.24
C VAL A 356 19.88 1.68 10.65
N PRO A 357 18.72 1.06 10.97
CA PRO A 357 18.68 -0.38 11.22
C PRO A 357 19.10 -1.17 9.98
N LYS A 358 19.99 -2.15 10.12
CA LYS A 358 20.48 -3.00 9.02
C LYS A 358 19.39 -3.65 8.15
N GLU A 359 18.25 -4.01 8.74
CA GLU A 359 17.08 -4.49 7.98
C GLU A 359 16.55 -3.43 7.00
N GLN A 360 16.55 -2.15 7.40
CA GLN A 360 16.14 -1.03 6.57
C GLN A 360 17.09 -0.84 5.37
N CYS A 361 18.39 -1.08 5.54
CA CYS A 361 19.36 -1.05 4.45
C CYS A 361 18.98 -2.02 3.31
N LEU A 362 18.49 -3.21 3.67
CA LEU A 362 18.00 -4.22 2.71
C LEU A 362 16.67 -3.81 2.06
N VAL A 363 15.78 -3.12 2.77
CA VAL A 363 14.51 -2.61 2.21
C VAL A 363 14.76 -1.47 1.22
N ASP A 364 15.64 -0.53 1.57
CA ASP A 364 15.95 0.63 0.73
C ASP A 364 16.74 0.23 -0.53
N LEU A 365 17.68 -0.73 -0.44
CA LEU A 365 18.29 -1.32 -1.64
C LEU A 365 17.24 -1.99 -2.54
N GLY A 366 16.25 -2.68 -1.96
CA GLY A 366 15.11 -3.22 -2.71
C GLY A 366 14.33 -2.13 -3.45
N SER A 367 14.00 -1.04 -2.75
CA SER A 367 13.32 0.14 -3.32
C SER A 367 14.11 0.80 -4.44
N MET A 368 15.43 0.98 -4.28
CA MET A 368 16.33 1.49 -5.31
C MET A 368 16.37 0.55 -6.52
N SER A 369 16.50 -0.77 -6.29
CA SER A 369 16.52 -1.77 -7.36
C SER A 369 15.24 -1.71 -8.21
N GLY A 370 14.06 -1.59 -7.57
CA GLY A 370 12.79 -1.51 -8.28
C GLY A 370 12.59 -0.22 -9.08
N ARG A 371 13.33 0.86 -8.76
CA ARG A 371 13.37 2.09 -9.58
C ARG A 371 14.28 1.92 -10.79
N ILE A 372 15.48 1.37 -10.57
CA ILE A 372 16.45 1.10 -11.66
C ILE A 372 15.85 0.12 -12.66
N GLN A 373 15.20 -0.97 -12.20
CA GLN A 373 14.61 -2.00 -13.06
C GLN A 373 13.60 -1.44 -14.09
N LYS A 374 12.88 -0.37 -13.74
CA LYS A 374 11.88 0.27 -14.60
C LYS A 374 12.49 1.10 -15.73
N GLN A 375 13.77 1.48 -15.62
CA GLN A 375 14.46 2.36 -16.56
C GLN A 375 15.62 1.67 -17.28
N TYR A 376 16.33 0.78 -16.58
CA TYR A 376 17.52 0.07 -17.06
C TYR A 376 17.39 -1.44 -16.70
N PRO A 377 16.53 -2.20 -17.40
CA PRO A 377 16.41 -3.64 -17.18
C PRO A 377 17.69 -4.37 -17.62
N GLU A 378 18.29 -3.91 -18.72
CA GLU A 378 19.57 -4.39 -19.23
C GLU A 378 20.71 -4.14 -18.22
N ARG A 379 21.60 -5.13 -18.05
CA ARG A 379 22.74 -5.12 -17.09
C ARG A 379 22.39 -5.07 -15.60
N MET A 380 21.11 -5.00 -15.22
CA MET A 380 20.72 -4.88 -13.81
C MET A 380 21.27 -5.99 -12.91
N LYS A 381 21.30 -7.25 -13.36
CA LYS A 381 21.82 -8.39 -12.57
C LYS A 381 23.32 -8.26 -12.23
N GLU A 382 24.09 -7.68 -13.12
CA GLU A 382 25.55 -7.55 -12.97
C GLU A 382 25.89 -6.39 -12.03
N GLN A 383 25.28 -5.23 -12.27
CA GLN A 383 25.54 -4.00 -11.53
C GLN A 383 24.92 -3.99 -10.11
N LEU A 384 23.80 -4.67 -9.91
CA LEU A 384 23.17 -4.77 -8.59
C LEU A 384 23.88 -5.79 -7.67
N ARG A 385 24.52 -6.83 -8.22
CA ARG A 385 25.21 -7.87 -7.45
C ARG A 385 26.23 -7.33 -6.42
N PRO A 386 27.17 -6.41 -6.76
CA PRO A 386 28.10 -5.86 -5.76
C PRO A 386 27.40 -5.07 -4.65
N LEU A 387 26.29 -4.38 -4.94
CA LEU A 387 25.50 -3.66 -3.94
C LEU A 387 24.85 -4.63 -2.94
N VAL A 388 24.23 -5.71 -3.44
CA VAL A 388 23.65 -6.77 -2.60
C VAL A 388 24.73 -7.43 -1.75
N ALA A 389 25.88 -7.76 -2.34
CA ALA A 389 27.02 -8.32 -1.62
C ALA A 389 27.56 -7.38 -0.53
N TYR A 390 27.49 -6.07 -0.72
CA TYR A 390 27.88 -5.08 0.30
C TYR A 390 26.86 -5.01 1.44
N VAL A 391 25.57 -4.81 1.15
CA VAL A 391 24.53 -4.67 2.18
C VAL A 391 24.34 -5.96 2.99
N VAL A 392 24.41 -7.14 2.37
CA VAL A 392 24.30 -8.42 3.10
C VAL A 392 25.49 -8.62 4.05
N ARG A 393 26.71 -8.23 3.66
CA ARG A 393 27.89 -8.28 4.56
C ARG A 393 27.76 -7.31 5.74
N HIS A 394 27.23 -6.11 5.51
CA HIS A 394 26.97 -5.13 6.57
C HIS A 394 25.85 -5.60 7.52
N ALA A 395 24.76 -6.17 6.99
CA ALA A 395 23.63 -6.64 7.79
C ALA A 395 23.96 -7.90 8.61
N GLY A 396 24.69 -8.87 8.05
CA GLY A 396 25.06 -10.09 8.76
C GLY A 396 23.84 -10.89 9.24
N GLN A 397 23.86 -11.36 10.49
CA GLN A 397 22.77 -12.16 11.09
C GLN A 397 21.41 -11.43 11.15
N ASP A 398 21.41 -10.09 11.15
CA ASP A 398 20.17 -9.30 11.13
C ASP A 398 19.39 -9.52 9.82
N ALA A 399 20.09 -9.82 8.72
CA ALA A 399 19.47 -10.17 7.44
C ALA A 399 18.66 -11.48 7.51
N ALA A 400 19.13 -12.48 8.27
CA ALA A 400 18.45 -13.76 8.43
C ALA A 400 17.15 -13.61 9.24
N THR A 401 17.21 -12.87 10.36
CA THR A 401 16.07 -12.62 11.24
C THR A 401 14.92 -11.91 10.51
N GLY A 402 15.23 -10.90 9.68
CA GLY A 402 14.25 -10.12 8.93
C GLY A 402 13.72 -10.74 7.63
N VAL A 403 14.32 -11.86 7.14
CA VAL A 403 14.14 -12.30 5.74
C VAL A 403 12.69 -12.60 5.36
N ASN A 404 11.90 -13.19 6.27
CA ASN A 404 10.49 -13.51 6.03
C ASN A 404 9.61 -12.28 5.77
N ARG A 405 9.96 -11.14 6.38
CA ARG A 405 9.29 -9.85 6.15
C ARG A 405 9.78 -9.25 4.84
N LEU A 406 11.09 -9.18 4.64
CA LEU A 406 11.71 -8.62 3.44
C LEU A 406 11.27 -9.35 2.16
N MET A 407 11.14 -10.68 2.19
CA MET A 407 10.65 -11.46 1.04
C MET A 407 9.18 -11.19 0.71
N ARG A 408 8.36 -10.82 1.70
CA ARG A 408 6.99 -10.33 1.46
C ARG A 408 7.01 -8.98 0.76
N ASP A 409 7.89 -8.07 1.17
CA ASP A 409 8.02 -6.75 0.57
C ASP A 409 8.62 -6.83 -0.85
N ILE A 410 9.62 -7.68 -1.08
CA ILE A 410 10.16 -8.02 -2.41
C ILE A 410 9.05 -8.56 -3.32
N THR A 411 8.28 -9.54 -2.83
CA THR A 411 7.17 -10.15 -3.60
C THR A 411 6.05 -9.15 -3.87
N GLY A 412 5.71 -8.32 -2.89
CA GLY A 412 4.66 -7.30 -2.94
C GLY A 412 5.01 -6.10 -3.83
N ASN A 413 6.28 -5.74 -3.95
CA ASN A 413 6.74 -4.64 -4.80
C ASN A 413 7.31 -5.10 -6.16
N GLY A 414 7.59 -6.39 -6.34
CA GLY A 414 8.03 -6.98 -7.61
C GLY A 414 9.55 -6.92 -7.83
N TRP A 415 10.32 -6.77 -6.77
CA TRP A 415 11.79 -6.65 -6.79
C TRP A 415 12.48 -8.00 -7.04
N PHE A 416 11.98 -8.81 -7.97
CA PHE A 416 12.37 -10.21 -8.13
C PHE A 416 13.87 -10.38 -8.43
N THR A 417 14.44 -9.50 -9.25
CA THR A 417 15.88 -9.53 -9.59
C THR A 417 16.76 -9.28 -8.36
N TYR A 418 16.32 -8.38 -7.47
CA TYR A 418 16.97 -8.15 -6.18
C TYR A 418 16.82 -9.36 -5.25
N GLY A 419 15.61 -9.93 -5.16
CA GLY A 419 15.37 -11.12 -4.34
C GLY A 419 16.21 -12.34 -4.75
N GLU A 420 16.39 -12.58 -6.06
CA GLU A 420 17.27 -13.65 -6.55
C GLU A 420 18.72 -13.46 -6.11
N LEU A 421 19.24 -12.23 -6.26
CA LEU A 421 20.60 -11.89 -5.83
C LEU A 421 20.74 -11.96 -4.29
N LEU A 422 19.72 -11.54 -3.55
CA LEU A 422 19.70 -11.57 -2.09
C LEU A 422 19.77 -13.01 -1.55
N ILE A 423 18.92 -13.92 -2.04
CA ILE A 423 18.96 -15.34 -1.65
C ILE A 423 20.33 -15.94 -1.94
N ALA A 424 20.84 -15.74 -3.17
CA ALA A 424 22.13 -16.26 -3.59
C ALA A 424 23.28 -15.74 -2.69
N GLN A 425 23.24 -14.45 -2.35
CA GLN A 425 24.24 -13.84 -1.49
C GLN A 425 24.14 -14.34 -0.03
N MET A 426 22.93 -14.44 0.53
CA MET A 426 22.73 -14.98 1.88
C MET A 426 23.19 -16.44 1.99
N ARG A 427 22.91 -17.28 0.98
CA ARG A 427 23.43 -18.65 0.87
C ARG A 427 24.96 -18.66 0.84
N SER A 428 25.58 -17.81 0.01
CA SER A 428 27.05 -17.72 -0.09
C SER A 428 27.73 -17.22 1.20
N ALA A 429 27.02 -16.43 2.01
CA ALA A 429 27.49 -15.90 3.28
C ALA A 429 27.19 -16.82 4.49
N GLY A 430 26.58 -17.99 4.28
CA GLY A 430 26.19 -18.91 5.37
C GLY A 430 25.04 -18.38 6.24
N LEU A 431 24.29 -17.39 5.78
CA LEU A 431 23.17 -16.76 6.51
C LEU A 431 21.81 -17.42 6.22
N MET A 432 21.78 -18.43 5.36
CA MET A 432 20.57 -19.17 4.97
C MET A 432 20.96 -20.59 4.56
N GLU A 433 20.24 -21.60 5.06
CA GLU A 433 20.47 -22.99 4.68
C GLU A 433 20.14 -23.25 3.20
N GLY A 434 20.78 -24.25 2.60
CA GLY A 434 20.55 -24.59 1.20
C GLY A 434 19.08 -24.88 0.88
N ARG A 435 18.41 -25.68 1.73
CA ARG A 435 16.99 -26.03 1.60
C ARG A 435 16.09 -24.79 1.65
N ASP A 436 16.36 -23.85 2.55
CA ASP A 436 15.59 -22.61 2.68
C ASP A 436 15.84 -21.67 1.49
N ALA A 437 17.08 -21.58 1.02
CA ALA A 437 17.43 -20.81 -0.18
C ALA A 437 16.74 -21.37 -1.43
N ASP A 438 16.70 -22.69 -1.59
CA ASP A 438 16.03 -23.36 -2.70
C ASP A 438 14.49 -23.17 -2.61
N SER A 439 13.91 -23.30 -1.41
CA SER A 439 12.50 -23.01 -1.12
C SER A 439 12.12 -21.56 -1.42
N TRP A 440 12.93 -20.58 -0.99
CA TRP A 440 12.72 -19.17 -1.28
C TRP A 440 12.90 -18.82 -2.76
N THR A 441 13.85 -19.47 -3.45
CA THR A 441 14.05 -19.31 -4.89
C THR A 441 12.82 -19.80 -5.65
N ALA A 442 12.32 -20.99 -5.30
CA ALA A 442 11.10 -21.54 -5.90
C ALA A 442 9.87 -20.65 -5.64
N ARG A 443 9.69 -20.16 -4.42
CA ARG A 443 8.61 -19.19 -4.06
C ARG A 443 8.74 -17.89 -4.85
N LEU A 444 9.94 -17.34 -4.99
CA LEU A 444 10.19 -16.09 -5.69
C LEU A 444 9.99 -16.22 -7.21
N GLN A 445 10.40 -17.34 -7.80
CA GLN A 445 10.11 -17.68 -9.19
C GLN A 445 8.61 -17.88 -9.42
N ALA A 446 7.94 -18.65 -8.56
CA ALA A 446 6.49 -18.83 -8.60
C ALA A 446 5.74 -17.50 -8.48
N ALA A 447 6.24 -16.57 -7.66
CA ALA A 447 5.71 -15.20 -7.56
C ALA A 447 6.03 -14.31 -8.76
N ARG A 448 7.22 -14.43 -9.37
CA ARG A 448 7.53 -13.75 -10.64
C ARG A 448 6.60 -14.23 -11.76
N LEU A 449 6.37 -15.53 -11.84
CA LEU A 449 5.44 -16.15 -12.80
C LEU A 449 4.00 -15.70 -12.52
N ALA A 450 3.50 -15.83 -11.29
CA ALA A 450 2.16 -15.38 -10.91
C ALA A 450 1.92 -13.88 -11.15
N ARG A 451 2.95 -13.05 -11.02
CA ARG A 451 2.92 -11.61 -11.33
C ARG A 451 3.33 -11.27 -12.78
N GLY A 452 3.56 -12.29 -13.62
CA GLY A 452 4.18 -12.17 -14.93
C GLY A 452 3.47 -11.19 -15.86
N GLY A 453 4.05 -10.00 -15.98
CA GLY A 453 3.69 -8.96 -16.93
C GLY A 453 4.96 -8.26 -17.40
N ALA A 454 5.54 -8.78 -18.49
CA ALA A 454 6.70 -8.22 -19.20
C ALA A 454 6.91 -8.84 -20.61
N VAL A 455 6.16 -9.90 -20.96
CA VAL A 455 6.08 -10.45 -22.31
C VAL A 455 4.60 -10.40 -22.69
N PRO A 456 4.19 -9.68 -23.75
CA PRO A 456 2.89 -9.89 -24.36
C PRO A 456 2.81 -11.35 -24.78
N ALA A 457 1.72 -12.04 -24.46
CA ALA A 457 1.53 -13.40 -24.96
C ALA A 457 1.68 -13.36 -26.48
N ASP A 458 2.62 -14.15 -27.04
CA ASP A 458 2.87 -14.14 -28.47
C ASP A 458 1.53 -14.45 -29.18
N PRO A 459 1.01 -13.57 -30.05
CA PRO A 459 -0.24 -13.82 -30.74
C PRO A 459 -0.21 -15.14 -31.55
N CYS A 460 0.99 -15.61 -31.93
CA CYS A 460 1.20 -16.91 -32.58
C CYS A 460 1.02 -18.14 -31.67
N ASP A 461 1.06 -17.99 -30.34
CA ASP A 461 0.96 -19.10 -29.36
C ASP A 461 -0.51 -19.35 -28.91
N SER A 462 -1.47 -18.67 -29.54
CA SER A 462 -2.92 -18.79 -29.29
C SER A 462 -3.59 -19.77 -30.27
N THR A 463 -4.63 -20.49 -29.84
CA THR A 463 -5.31 -21.47 -30.71
C THR A 463 -6.13 -20.77 -31.80
N PRO A 464 -6.37 -21.41 -32.98
CA PRO A 464 -7.22 -20.81 -34.03
C PRO A 464 -8.65 -20.50 -33.55
N SER A 465 -9.18 -21.27 -32.60
CA SER A 465 -10.44 -21.01 -31.90
C SER A 465 -10.38 -19.74 -31.04
N THR A 466 -9.30 -19.56 -30.26
CA THR A 466 -9.00 -18.36 -29.48
C THR A 466 -8.89 -17.12 -30.38
N GLN A 467 -8.13 -17.22 -31.48
CA GLN A 467 -7.95 -16.13 -32.45
C GLN A 467 -9.27 -15.79 -33.16
N ARG A 468 -10.06 -16.80 -33.55
CA ARG A 468 -11.40 -16.60 -34.14
C ARG A 468 -12.32 -15.88 -33.17
N TYR A 469 -12.44 -16.35 -31.94
CA TYR A 469 -13.22 -15.70 -30.88
C TYR A 469 -12.79 -14.23 -30.74
N LEU A 470 -11.50 -13.98 -30.50
CA LEU A 470 -10.93 -12.63 -30.39
C LEU A 470 -11.21 -11.73 -31.61
N SER A 471 -11.16 -12.27 -32.83
CA SER A 471 -11.47 -11.51 -34.05
C SER A 471 -12.96 -11.15 -34.15
N GLN A 472 -13.85 -12.03 -33.71
CA GLN A 472 -15.31 -11.83 -33.72
C GLN A 472 -15.77 -10.79 -32.68
N LEU A 473 -14.95 -10.52 -31.66
CA LEU A 473 -15.23 -9.46 -30.69
C LEU A 473 -15.32 -8.07 -31.34
N TYR A 474 -14.64 -7.83 -32.47
CA TYR A 474 -14.70 -6.53 -33.15
C TYR A 474 -15.91 -6.38 -34.09
N VAL A 475 -16.78 -7.40 -34.18
CA VAL A 475 -17.92 -7.48 -35.10
C VAL A 475 -19.21 -7.78 -34.31
N ASP A 476 -20.34 -7.81 -34.99
CA ASP A 476 -21.61 -8.30 -34.45
C ASP A 476 -21.54 -9.81 -34.16
N PRO A 477 -22.32 -10.33 -33.19
CA PRO A 477 -22.32 -11.75 -32.86
C PRO A 477 -22.63 -12.64 -34.07
N PRO A 478 -22.11 -13.88 -34.11
CA PRO A 478 -22.47 -14.83 -35.16
C PRO A 478 -24.00 -15.04 -35.18
N LYS A 479 -24.57 -15.03 -36.37
CA LYS A 479 -26.01 -15.28 -36.56
C LYS A 479 -26.33 -16.72 -36.21
N GLY A 480 -27.23 -16.90 -35.23
CA GLY A 480 -27.74 -18.21 -34.85
C GLY A 480 -29.25 -18.34 -35.07
N ALA A 481 -29.90 -19.14 -34.21
CA ALA A 481 -31.31 -19.49 -34.33
C ALA A 481 -32.23 -18.76 -33.34
N LEU A 482 -31.68 -18.11 -32.30
CA LEU A 482 -32.47 -17.48 -31.24
C LEU A 482 -32.84 -16.05 -31.62
N ASP A 483 -34.14 -15.71 -31.61
CA ASP A 483 -34.60 -14.33 -31.73
C ASP A 483 -34.78 -13.66 -30.35
N MET A 484 -35.18 -12.38 -30.33
CA MET A 484 -35.44 -11.66 -29.08
C MET A 484 -36.66 -12.18 -28.30
N ASN A 485 -37.59 -12.90 -28.94
CA ASN A 485 -38.72 -13.57 -28.28
C ASN A 485 -38.24 -14.84 -27.56
N ASP A 486 -37.33 -15.61 -28.17
CA ASP A 486 -36.65 -16.72 -27.50
C ASP A 486 -35.84 -16.23 -26.28
N VAL A 487 -35.09 -15.13 -26.42
CA VAL A 487 -34.39 -14.50 -25.28
C VAL A 487 -35.38 -14.07 -24.19
N HIS A 488 -36.54 -13.50 -24.56
CA HIS A 488 -37.60 -13.15 -23.62
C HIS A 488 -38.19 -14.38 -22.91
N ARG A 489 -38.39 -15.51 -23.61
CA ARG A 489 -38.82 -16.80 -23.03
C ARG A 489 -37.76 -17.33 -22.05
N ILE A 490 -36.52 -17.42 -22.50
CA ILE A 490 -35.36 -17.92 -21.74
C ILE A 490 -35.17 -17.13 -20.43
N LEU A 491 -35.30 -15.79 -20.46
CA LEU A 491 -35.24 -14.95 -19.26
C LEU A 491 -36.43 -15.18 -18.32
N ASN A 492 -37.64 -15.34 -18.85
CA ASN A 492 -38.83 -15.59 -18.04
C ASN A 492 -38.81 -16.94 -17.34
N GLU A 493 -38.33 -17.99 -18.01
CA GLU A 493 -38.24 -19.34 -17.44
C GLU A 493 -37.03 -19.45 -16.51
N GLY A 494 -35.85 -18.96 -16.92
CA GLY A 494 -34.62 -19.01 -16.13
C GLY A 494 -34.67 -18.18 -14.82
N LEU A 495 -35.46 -17.10 -14.77
CA LEU A 495 -35.65 -16.31 -13.55
C LEU A 495 -36.86 -16.76 -12.70
N ALA A 496 -37.58 -17.81 -13.09
CA ALA A 496 -38.85 -18.18 -12.45
C ALA A 496 -38.73 -18.57 -10.97
N LYS A 497 -37.61 -19.14 -10.51
CA LYS A 497 -37.42 -19.51 -9.10
C LYS A 497 -36.95 -18.36 -8.20
N ARG A 498 -36.43 -17.28 -8.79
CA ARG A 498 -35.90 -16.12 -8.06
C ARG A 498 -36.98 -15.14 -7.61
N TYR A 499 -38.09 -15.06 -8.34
CA TYR A 499 -39.22 -14.18 -8.04
C TYR A 499 -40.42 -15.04 -7.63
N THR A 500 -41.00 -14.77 -6.46
CA THR A 500 -42.23 -15.45 -6.03
C THR A 500 -43.41 -15.02 -6.90
N GLN A 501 -44.52 -15.77 -6.82
CA GLN A 501 -45.76 -15.43 -7.57
C GLN A 501 -46.29 -14.03 -7.26
N ASP A 502 -45.94 -13.48 -6.09
CA ASP A 502 -46.34 -12.13 -5.62
C ASP A 502 -45.43 -11.00 -6.17
N GLN A 503 -44.39 -11.32 -6.96
CA GLN A 503 -43.43 -10.35 -7.51
C GLN A 503 -43.41 -10.28 -9.06
N PRO A 504 -44.54 -10.34 -9.78
CA PRO A 504 -44.54 -10.39 -11.25
C PRO A 504 -43.99 -9.12 -11.88
N GLU A 505 -44.31 -7.95 -11.33
CA GLU A 505 -43.83 -6.65 -11.84
C GLU A 505 -42.31 -6.45 -11.63
N ALA A 506 -41.76 -6.96 -10.53
CA ALA A 506 -40.31 -6.91 -10.30
C ALA A 506 -39.57 -7.81 -11.29
N LYS A 507 -40.07 -9.03 -11.52
CA LYS A 507 -39.55 -9.94 -12.56
C LYS A 507 -39.63 -9.29 -13.94
N ARG A 508 -40.79 -8.70 -14.29
CA ARG A 508 -41.05 -8.07 -15.59
C ARG A 508 -40.04 -6.96 -15.88
N ARG A 509 -39.83 -6.02 -14.94
CA ARG A 509 -38.83 -4.94 -15.09
C ARG A 509 -37.43 -5.49 -15.35
N VAL A 510 -37.01 -6.48 -14.56
CA VAL A 510 -35.69 -7.12 -14.71
C VAL A 510 -35.53 -7.76 -16.09
N VAL A 511 -36.56 -8.43 -16.62
CA VAL A 511 -36.56 -9.00 -17.97
C VAL A 511 -36.49 -7.91 -19.03
N GLU A 512 -37.33 -6.87 -18.95
CA GLU A 512 -37.40 -5.77 -19.93
C GLU A 512 -36.10 -4.92 -19.95
N ASP A 513 -35.51 -4.63 -18.79
CA ASP A 513 -34.24 -3.88 -18.68
C ASP A 513 -33.03 -4.73 -19.09
N THR A 514 -33.05 -6.05 -18.83
CA THR A 514 -32.06 -7.00 -19.36
C THR A 514 -32.15 -7.07 -20.89
N ILE A 515 -33.36 -7.12 -21.46
CA ILE A 515 -33.59 -7.10 -22.92
C ILE A 515 -33.13 -5.80 -23.55
N ARG A 516 -33.45 -4.65 -22.95
CA ARG A 516 -32.95 -3.34 -23.42
C ARG A 516 -31.42 -3.31 -23.42
N SER A 517 -30.81 -3.86 -22.36
CA SER A 517 -29.35 -3.99 -22.26
C SER A 517 -28.78 -4.93 -23.34
N ILE A 518 -29.37 -6.10 -23.58
CA ILE A 518 -28.93 -7.04 -24.64
C ILE A 518 -29.00 -6.37 -26.01
N ARG A 519 -30.07 -5.63 -26.34
CA ARG A 519 -30.18 -4.89 -27.62
C ARG A 519 -29.06 -3.89 -27.83
N LEU A 520 -28.74 -3.10 -26.80
CA LEU A 520 -27.65 -2.12 -26.83
C LEU A 520 -26.26 -2.78 -26.93
N ILE A 521 -26.12 -4.00 -26.42
CA ILE A 521 -24.86 -4.73 -26.29
C ILE A 521 -24.58 -5.60 -27.54
N ALA A 522 -25.52 -6.46 -27.92
CA ALA A 522 -25.38 -7.52 -28.91
C ALA A 522 -26.21 -7.29 -30.19
N GLY A 523 -27.05 -6.25 -30.25
CA GLY A 523 -28.00 -6.00 -31.35
C GLY A 523 -29.32 -6.75 -31.18
N GLU A 524 -30.11 -6.84 -32.26
CA GLU A 524 -31.43 -7.53 -32.28
C GLU A 524 -31.33 -9.03 -32.63
N GLY A 525 -30.13 -9.56 -32.87
CA GLY A 525 -29.91 -10.97 -33.24
C GLY A 525 -30.11 -11.27 -34.74
N PRO A 526 -30.38 -12.53 -35.12
CA PRO A 526 -30.56 -13.70 -34.26
C PRO A 526 -29.22 -14.21 -33.67
N PHE A 527 -29.27 -14.83 -32.50
CA PHE A 527 -28.09 -15.21 -31.72
C PHE A 527 -27.80 -16.71 -31.71
N CYS A 528 -26.53 -17.07 -31.53
CA CYS A 528 -26.12 -18.43 -31.18
C CYS A 528 -26.47 -18.75 -29.73
N GLY A 529 -26.97 -19.97 -29.48
CA GLY A 529 -27.30 -20.45 -28.14
C GLY A 529 -28.23 -21.65 -28.15
N ASP A 530 -28.40 -22.27 -26.99
CA ASP A 530 -29.24 -23.45 -26.76
C ASP A 530 -30.21 -23.14 -25.61
N PRO A 531 -31.53 -22.97 -25.86
CA PRO A 531 -32.50 -22.59 -24.83
C PRO A 531 -32.53 -23.55 -23.65
N GLU A 532 -32.48 -24.85 -23.94
CA GLU A 532 -32.56 -25.94 -22.96
C GLU A 532 -31.37 -25.94 -21.99
N LYS A 533 -30.24 -25.35 -22.40
CA LYS A 533 -29.07 -25.15 -21.53
C LYS A 533 -29.05 -23.78 -20.87
N LEU A 534 -29.52 -22.73 -21.57
CA LEU A 534 -29.53 -21.36 -21.06
C LEU A 534 -30.52 -21.18 -19.90
N ILE A 535 -31.72 -21.77 -19.97
CA ILE A 535 -32.74 -21.71 -18.90
C ILE A 535 -32.20 -22.23 -17.55
N PRO A 536 -31.67 -23.47 -17.44
CA PRO A 536 -31.12 -23.96 -16.17
C PRO A 536 -29.80 -23.29 -15.77
N ALA A 537 -29.03 -22.72 -16.72
CA ALA A 537 -27.87 -21.91 -16.39
C ALA A 537 -28.26 -20.57 -15.75
N LEU A 538 -29.30 -19.91 -16.27
CA LEU A 538 -29.86 -18.69 -15.69
C LEU A 538 -30.45 -18.93 -14.30
N ASP A 539 -31.13 -20.05 -14.08
CA ASP A 539 -31.62 -20.45 -12.76
C ASP A 539 -30.48 -20.53 -11.74
N ARG A 540 -29.41 -21.29 -12.05
CA ARG A 540 -28.18 -21.38 -11.24
C ARG A 540 -27.51 -20.02 -11.02
N PHE A 541 -27.35 -19.23 -12.08
CA PHE A 541 -26.75 -17.91 -12.02
C PHE A 541 -27.55 -16.97 -11.10
N SER A 542 -28.88 -16.97 -11.24
CA SER A 542 -29.79 -16.11 -10.48
C SER A 542 -29.81 -16.46 -8.98
N ALA A 543 -29.61 -17.73 -8.62
CA ALA A 543 -29.48 -18.22 -7.26
C ALA A 543 -28.09 -17.93 -6.65
N ASN A 544 -27.02 -17.99 -7.47
CA ASN A 544 -25.64 -17.78 -7.02
C ASN A 544 -25.19 -16.30 -7.06
N CYS A 545 -25.90 -15.43 -7.77
CA CYS A 545 -25.70 -13.98 -7.71
C CYS A 545 -26.17 -13.41 -6.37
N LEU A 546 -25.23 -13.28 -5.43
CA LEU A 546 -25.46 -12.62 -4.15
C LEU A 546 -26.00 -11.20 -4.36
N PRO A 547 -27.17 -10.84 -3.79
CA PRO A 547 -27.58 -9.44 -3.71
C PRO A 547 -26.61 -8.73 -2.75
N ALA A 548 -25.61 -8.06 -3.32
CA ALA A 548 -24.75 -7.13 -2.60
C ALA A 548 -25.53 -5.83 -2.32
N ASN A 549 -26.59 -5.94 -1.50
CA ASN A 549 -27.28 -4.81 -0.91
C ASN A 549 -26.24 -3.94 -0.19
N ASP A 550 -26.15 -2.68 -0.65
CA ASP A 550 -25.63 -1.47 0.01
C ASP A 550 -24.90 -0.53 -0.97
N ALA A 551 -24.55 -0.97 -2.19
CA ALA A 551 -23.76 -0.15 -3.13
C ALA A 551 -24.18 -0.27 -4.61
N GLY A 552 -25.45 0.03 -4.90
CA GLY A 552 -25.92 0.57 -6.19
C GLY A 552 -25.43 -0.10 -7.48
N GLY A 553 -25.47 -1.43 -7.59
CA GLY A 553 -25.16 -2.15 -8.83
C GLY A 553 -26.39 -2.88 -9.38
N SER A 554 -26.64 -2.76 -10.69
CA SER A 554 -27.76 -3.41 -11.40
C SER A 554 -27.45 -4.88 -11.72
N PHE A 555 -28.37 -5.78 -11.34
CA PHE A 555 -28.29 -7.21 -11.65
C PHE A 555 -28.52 -7.47 -13.15
N GLU A 556 -29.40 -6.66 -13.74
CA GLU A 556 -29.89 -6.68 -15.12
C GLU A 556 -28.73 -6.49 -16.10
N SER A 557 -27.86 -5.50 -15.84
CA SER A 557 -26.72 -5.18 -16.71
C SER A 557 -25.64 -6.27 -16.68
N VAL A 558 -25.46 -6.95 -15.54
CA VAL A 558 -24.56 -8.10 -15.42
C VAL A 558 -25.16 -9.30 -16.16
N LEU A 559 -26.45 -9.59 -15.97
CA LEU A 559 -27.15 -10.68 -16.65
C LEU A 559 -27.09 -10.54 -18.18
N ALA A 560 -27.38 -9.34 -18.68
CA ALA A 560 -27.28 -8.99 -20.09
C ALA A 560 -25.87 -9.16 -20.65
N THR A 561 -24.84 -8.84 -19.85
CA THR A 561 -23.43 -9.00 -20.24
C THR A 561 -23.08 -10.49 -20.41
N PHE A 562 -23.42 -11.34 -19.45
CA PHE A 562 -23.11 -12.77 -19.52
C PHE A 562 -23.87 -13.46 -20.67
N LEU A 563 -25.13 -13.09 -20.92
CA LEU A 563 -25.89 -13.55 -22.08
C LEU A 563 -25.29 -13.07 -23.42
N ALA A 564 -24.93 -11.79 -23.54
CA ALA A 564 -24.29 -11.30 -24.76
C ALA A 564 -22.94 -11.96 -25.06
N LEU A 565 -22.17 -12.31 -24.02
CA LEU A 565 -20.93 -13.08 -24.16
C LEU A 565 -21.19 -14.53 -24.58
N SER A 566 -22.27 -15.17 -24.13
CA SER A 566 -22.64 -16.51 -24.58
C SER A 566 -23.07 -16.54 -26.05
N PHE A 567 -23.72 -15.48 -26.54
CA PHE A 567 -24.04 -15.33 -27.97
C PHE A 567 -22.80 -15.17 -28.87
N CYS A 568 -21.66 -14.78 -28.29
CA CYS A 568 -20.37 -14.70 -28.97
C CYS A 568 -19.53 -15.99 -28.85
N GLU A 569 -20.03 -17.03 -28.19
CA GLU A 569 -19.27 -18.27 -27.97
C GLU A 569 -19.02 -19.03 -29.28
N THR A 570 -17.75 -19.26 -29.61
CA THR A 570 -17.33 -20.08 -30.75
C THR A 570 -16.34 -21.20 -30.36
N SER A 571 -16.37 -21.60 -29.08
CA SER A 571 -15.58 -22.71 -28.59
C SER A 571 -16.11 -24.06 -29.09
N THR A 572 -15.22 -25.02 -29.31
CA THR A 572 -15.55 -26.35 -29.84
C THR A 572 -15.41 -27.43 -28.76
N ALA A 573 -15.99 -28.61 -28.96
CA ALA A 573 -15.75 -29.75 -28.07
C ALA A 573 -14.25 -30.09 -27.91
N GLN A 574 -13.46 -29.90 -28.97
CA GLN A 574 -12.00 -30.08 -28.93
C GLN A 574 -11.30 -29.03 -28.05
N ASP A 575 -11.83 -27.80 -27.98
CA ASP A 575 -11.35 -26.77 -27.06
C ASP A 575 -11.64 -27.15 -25.61
N HIS A 576 -12.83 -27.69 -25.33
CA HIS A 576 -13.24 -28.16 -24.01
C HIS A 576 -12.36 -29.32 -23.54
N GLU A 577 -12.18 -30.34 -24.38
CA GLU A 577 -11.29 -31.49 -24.11
C GLU A 577 -9.85 -31.06 -23.85
N ARG A 578 -9.32 -30.14 -24.67
CA ARG A 578 -7.96 -29.62 -24.49
C ARG A 578 -7.84 -28.85 -23.17
N LEU A 579 -8.78 -27.96 -22.84
CA LEU A 579 -8.78 -27.23 -21.58
C LEU A 579 -8.90 -28.16 -20.36
N LEU A 580 -9.77 -29.18 -20.44
CA LEU A 580 -9.89 -30.22 -19.42
C LEU A 580 -8.57 -30.99 -19.25
N SER A 581 -7.88 -31.33 -20.34
CA SER A 581 -6.57 -32.00 -20.28
C SER A 581 -5.49 -31.12 -19.64
N GLN A 582 -5.49 -29.81 -19.91
CA GLN A 582 -4.57 -28.85 -19.29
C GLN A 582 -4.84 -28.75 -17.77
N MET A 583 -6.11 -28.66 -17.36
CA MET A 583 -6.51 -28.67 -15.95
C MET A 583 -6.11 -29.97 -15.25
N GLN A 584 -6.35 -31.13 -15.87
CA GLN A 584 -5.96 -32.43 -15.33
C GLN A 584 -4.44 -32.59 -15.20
N SER A 585 -3.66 -32.08 -16.15
CA SER A 585 -2.20 -32.07 -16.07
C SER A 585 -1.70 -31.27 -14.87
N ARG A 586 -2.24 -30.06 -14.66
CA ARG A 586 -1.90 -29.20 -13.52
C ARG A 586 -2.37 -29.80 -12.19
N SER A 587 -3.54 -30.43 -12.17
CA SER A 587 -4.07 -31.19 -11.04
C SER A 587 -3.12 -32.32 -10.62
N ARG A 588 -2.69 -33.18 -11.55
CA ARG A 588 -1.74 -34.26 -11.27
C ARG A 588 -0.40 -33.75 -10.75
N ALA A 589 0.13 -32.67 -11.34
CA ALA A 589 1.38 -32.05 -10.86
C ALA A 589 1.26 -31.58 -9.40
N LEU A 590 0.16 -30.94 -9.03
CA LEU A 590 -0.07 -30.44 -7.67
C LEU A 590 -0.39 -31.56 -6.67
N GLN A 591 -1.09 -32.62 -7.09
CA GLN A 591 -1.24 -33.84 -6.30
C GLN A 591 0.13 -34.47 -6.01
N SER A 592 1.02 -34.54 -7.00
CA SER A 592 2.40 -35.00 -6.83
C SER A 592 3.19 -34.11 -5.86
N ASP A 593 3.11 -32.78 -5.99
CA ASP A 593 3.76 -31.82 -5.08
C ASP A 593 3.24 -31.98 -3.63
N VAL A 594 1.92 -32.16 -3.44
CA VAL A 594 1.31 -32.39 -2.11
C VAL A 594 1.76 -33.74 -1.52
N ASN A 595 1.73 -34.81 -2.30
CA ASN A 595 2.15 -36.15 -1.87
C ASN A 595 3.65 -36.19 -1.53
N ALA A 596 4.50 -35.51 -2.30
CA ALA A 596 5.93 -35.38 -2.01
C ALA A 596 6.19 -34.64 -0.68
N ARG A 597 5.43 -33.58 -0.38
CA ARG A 597 5.50 -32.88 0.92
C ARG A 597 5.00 -33.77 2.07
N LEU A 598 3.87 -34.45 1.91
CA LEU A 598 3.36 -35.39 2.92
C LEU A 598 4.40 -36.48 3.23
N ALA A 599 5.06 -37.03 2.21
CA ALA A 599 6.15 -38.00 2.39
C ALA A 599 7.36 -37.39 3.11
N ALA A 600 7.80 -36.18 2.73
CA ALA A 600 8.93 -35.48 3.36
C ALA A 600 8.69 -35.18 4.86
N HIS A 601 7.43 -34.98 5.26
CA HIS A 601 7.00 -34.78 6.66
C HIS A 601 6.61 -36.08 7.38
N GLY A 602 6.75 -37.25 6.75
CA GLY A 602 6.38 -38.55 7.35
C GLY A 602 4.88 -38.77 7.53
N LEU A 603 4.03 -37.98 6.85
CA LEU A 603 2.57 -37.99 6.97
C LEU A 603 1.86 -38.94 5.98
N ALA A 604 2.60 -39.66 5.14
CA ALA A 604 2.04 -40.60 4.16
C ALA A 604 1.22 -41.76 4.79
N SER A 605 1.43 -42.06 6.08
CA SER A 605 0.61 -43.01 6.84
C SER A 605 -0.67 -42.40 7.44
N LEU A 606 -0.78 -41.07 7.48
CA LEU A 606 -1.96 -40.34 7.96
C LEU A 606 -2.90 -39.96 6.81
N VAL A 607 -2.34 -39.51 5.69
CA VAL A 607 -3.08 -39.11 4.48
C VAL A 607 -2.49 -39.84 3.29
N THR A 608 -3.30 -40.67 2.63
CA THR A 608 -2.84 -41.47 1.49
C THR A 608 -2.93 -40.69 0.18
N PRO A 609 -2.22 -41.11 -0.89
CA PRO A 609 -2.37 -40.52 -2.22
C PRO A 609 -3.83 -40.49 -2.71
N GLU A 610 -4.62 -41.51 -2.39
CA GLU A 610 -6.04 -41.63 -2.75
C GLU A 610 -6.92 -40.62 -1.98
N ASP A 611 -6.58 -40.30 -0.73
CA ASP A 611 -7.26 -39.23 0.02
C ASP A 611 -7.03 -37.86 -0.66
N VAL A 612 -5.82 -37.62 -1.20
CA VAL A 612 -5.48 -36.41 -1.95
C VAL A 612 -6.20 -36.41 -3.31
N GLU A 613 -6.07 -37.47 -4.10
CA GLU A 613 -6.70 -37.61 -5.42
C GLU A 613 -8.21 -37.37 -5.34
N ARG A 614 -8.90 -37.99 -4.38
CA ARG A 614 -10.36 -37.84 -4.19
C ARG A 614 -10.79 -36.39 -3.98
N ARG A 615 -9.94 -35.55 -3.36
CA ARG A 615 -10.21 -34.11 -3.19
C ARG A 615 -10.02 -33.36 -4.50
N PHE A 616 -8.95 -33.62 -5.24
CA PHE A 616 -8.70 -32.98 -6.53
C PHE A 616 -9.75 -33.39 -7.59
N GLN A 617 -10.13 -34.67 -7.68
CA GLN A 617 -11.22 -35.17 -8.54
C GLN A 617 -12.58 -34.51 -8.25
N ARG A 618 -12.87 -34.09 -7.01
CA ARG A 618 -14.08 -33.32 -6.69
C ARG A 618 -14.04 -31.95 -7.38
N TYR A 619 -12.89 -31.29 -7.36
CA TYR A 619 -12.72 -29.98 -7.99
C TYR A 619 -12.63 -30.10 -9.53
N GLU A 620 -12.00 -31.14 -10.09
CA GLU A 620 -12.04 -31.39 -11.54
C GLU A 620 -13.46 -31.57 -12.09
N ARG A 621 -14.35 -32.25 -11.35
CA ARG A 621 -15.77 -32.36 -11.73
C ARG A 621 -16.48 -31.01 -11.74
N LEU A 622 -16.30 -30.22 -10.70
CA LEU A 622 -16.83 -28.84 -10.64
C LEU A 622 -16.26 -27.97 -11.78
N PHE A 623 -14.99 -28.14 -12.16
CA PHE A 623 -14.41 -27.42 -13.29
C PHE A 623 -15.11 -27.78 -14.62
N ARG A 624 -15.39 -29.07 -14.84
CA ARG A 624 -16.14 -29.55 -16.01
C ARG A 624 -17.54 -28.95 -16.07
N GLU A 625 -18.26 -28.94 -14.94
CA GLU A 625 -19.59 -28.30 -14.84
C GLU A 625 -19.59 -26.82 -15.27
N TYR A 626 -18.46 -26.10 -15.15
CA TYR A 626 -18.32 -24.72 -15.66
C TYR A 626 -17.93 -24.62 -17.13
N VAL A 627 -17.16 -25.58 -17.68
CA VAL A 627 -16.87 -25.66 -19.12
C VAL A 627 -18.16 -25.97 -19.90
N ASP A 628 -19.03 -26.78 -19.32
CA ASP A 628 -20.33 -27.13 -19.90
C ASP A 628 -21.40 -26.02 -19.76
N ASP A 629 -21.20 -25.02 -18.90
CA ASP A 629 -22.19 -23.97 -18.63
C ASP A 629 -22.19 -22.88 -19.73
N PRO A 630 -23.33 -22.62 -20.41
CA PRO A 630 -23.39 -21.66 -21.52
C PRO A 630 -23.15 -20.21 -21.12
N LEU A 631 -23.38 -19.81 -19.86
CA LEU A 631 -23.16 -18.42 -19.43
C LEU A 631 -21.67 -18.10 -19.23
N TRP A 632 -20.81 -19.11 -19.08
CA TRP A 632 -19.37 -18.96 -18.84
C TRP A 632 -18.54 -19.13 -20.12
N ALA A 633 -19.04 -18.64 -21.26
CA ALA A 633 -18.37 -18.70 -22.57
C ALA A 633 -16.87 -18.31 -22.60
N PRO A 634 -16.38 -17.28 -21.88
CA PRO A 634 -14.96 -16.93 -21.88
C PRO A 634 -14.03 -17.99 -21.25
N PHE A 635 -14.60 -18.96 -20.51
CA PHE A 635 -13.88 -19.98 -19.73
C PHE A 635 -13.74 -21.31 -20.45
N LYS A 636 -14.15 -21.39 -21.72
CA LYS A 636 -14.19 -22.63 -22.51
C LYS A 636 -13.00 -22.83 -23.47
N PHE A 637 -12.16 -21.82 -23.63
CA PHE A 637 -11.01 -21.85 -24.54
C PHE A 637 -9.74 -22.40 -23.86
N PRO A 638 -8.87 -23.15 -24.56
CA PRO A 638 -7.63 -23.71 -24.00
C PRO A 638 -6.69 -22.62 -23.50
N TRP A 639 -5.92 -22.88 -22.44
CA TRP A 639 -4.91 -21.94 -21.93
C TRP A 639 -3.75 -21.76 -22.91
N THR A 640 -3.20 -20.55 -23.00
CA THR A 640 -1.89 -20.31 -23.63
C THR A 640 -0.78 -20.84 -22.73
N ARG A 641 0.44 -21.00 -23.27
CA ARG A 641 1.61 -21.43 -22.47
C ARG A 641 1.90 -20.49 -21.31
N ASP A 642 1.76 -19.18 -21.52
CA ASP A 642 1.91 -18.17 -20.48
C ASP A 642 0.81 -18.27 -19.42
N GLU A 643 -0.45 -18.49 -19.80
CA GLU A 643 -1.54 -18.71 -18.86
C GLU A 643 -1.29 -19.96 -18.00
N GLU A 644 -0.84 -21.06 -18.60
CA GLU A 644 -0.42 -22.25 -17.87
C GLU A 644 0.74 -21.99 -16.90
N ALA A 645 1.77 -21.25 -17.32
CA ALA A 645 2.92 -20.93 -16.48
C ALA A 645 2.57 -19.98 -15.31
N ARG A 646 1.70 -19.00 -15.55
CA ARG A 646 1.15 -18.11 -14.51
C ARG A 646 0.29 -18.89 -13.52
N LEU A 647 -0.54 -19.81 -14.00
CA LEU A 647 -1.35 -20.70 -13.16
C LEU A 647 -0.46 -21.57 -12.28
N ASP A 648 0.51 -22.26 -12.87
CA ASP A 648 1.45 -23.13 -12.18
C ASP A 648 2.18 -22.42 -11.03
N GLY A 649 2.73 -21.23 -11.31
CA GLY A 649 3.32 -20.36 -10.28
C GLY A 649 2.33 -19.93 -9.19
N THR A 650 1.11 -19.56 -9.59
CA THR A 650 0.07 -19.15 -8.63
C THR A 650 -0.37 -20.30 -7.72
N LEU A 651 -0.58 -21.49 -8.28
CA LEU A 651 -1.00 -22.67 -7.53
C LEU A 651 0.11 -23.17 -6.59
N ARG A 652 1.36 -23.16 -7.03
CA ARG A 652 2.52 -23.45 -6.17
C ARG A 652 2.64 -22.49 -4.99
N LEU A 653 2.36 -21.20 -5.20
CA LEU A 653 2.24 -20.25 -4.08
C LEU A 653 1.09 -20.63 -3.13
N ARG A 654 -0.06 -21.07 -3.64
CA ARG A 654 -1.21 -21.51 -2.80
C ARG A 654 -0.98 -22.82 -2.05
N LEU A 655 0.01 -23.63 -2.43
CA LEU A 655 0.49 -24.75 -1.61
C LEU A 655 1.44 -24.33 -0.46
N THR A 656 1.95 -23.09 -0.45
CA THR A 656 2.90 -22.63 0.59
C THR A 656 2.30 -22.63 2.01
N PRO A 657 1.03 -22.24 2.24
CA PRO A 657 0.40 -22.31 3.56
C PRO A 657 0.19 -23.74 4.11
N LEU A 658 0.36 -24.78 3.29
CA LEU A 658 0.30 -26.18 3.77
C LEU A 658 1.54 -26.57 4.57
N GLU A 659 2.70 -25.95 4.32
CA GLU A 659 3.97 -26.30 4.97
C GLU A 659 3.89 -26.24 6.51
N PRO A 660 3.48 -25.13 7.15
CA PRO A 660 3.33 -25.09 8.61
C PRO A 660 2.23 -26.00 9.15
N VAL A 661 1.24 -26.37 8.30
CA VAL A 661 0.23 -27.37 8.69
C VAL A 661 0.85 -28.76 8.72
N PHE A 662 1.63 -29.12 7.71
CA PHE A 662 2.34 -30.41 7.67
C PHE A 662 3.36 -30.52 8.80
N GLU A 663 4.11 -29.46 9.11
CA GLU A 663 4.98 -29.40 10.29
C GLU A 663 4.19 -29.60 11.61
N GLU A 664 3.06 -28.90 11.80
CA GLU A 664 2.19 -29.06 12.98
C GLU A 664 1.66 -30.50 13.09
N MET A 665 1.21 -31.08 11.98
CA MET A 665 0.65 -32.44 11.95
C MET A 665 1.74 -33.50 12.16
N ALA A 666 2.94 -33.33 11.59
CA ALA A 666 4.06 -34.25 11.77
C ALA A 666 4.51 -34.31 13.24
N LEU A 667 4.60 -33.15 13.91
CA LEU A 667 4.85 -33.09 15.35
C LEU A 667 3.73 -33.78 16.14
N LYS A 668 2.46 -33.55 15.79
CA LYS A 668 1.32 -34.18 16.48
C LYS A 668 1.28 -35.69 16.30
N VAL A 669 1.54 -36.21 15.09
CA VAL A 669 1.65 -37.65 14.84
C VAL A 669 2.85 -38.26 15.60
N LYS A 670 3.99 -37.56 15.64
CA LYS A 670 5.20 -38.01 16.35
C LYS A 670 5.00 -38.15 17.86
N TYR A 671 4.22 -37.27 18.49
CA TYR A 671 4.03 -37.25 19.95
C TYR A 671 2.70 -37.82 20.44
N GLY A 672 1.67 -37.89 19.59
CA GLY A 672 0.31 -38.34 19.93
C GLY A 672 -0.23 -39.48 19.07
N GLY A 673 0.53 -39.97 18.08
CA GLY A 673 0.08 -40.98 17.13
C GLY A 673 -0.81 -40.44 16.01
N ALA A 674 -1.09 -41.28 15.02
CA ALA A 674 -2.07 -40.96 13.97
C ALA A 674 -3.51 -41.07 14.52
N SER A 675 -4.38 -40.14 14.12
CA SER A 675 -5.80 -40.18 14.47
C SER A 675 -6.66 -39.64 13.34
N GLU A 676 -7.92 -40.07 13.28
CA GLU A 676 -8.87 -39.56 12.28
C GLU A 676 -9.06 -38.04 12.38
N GLU A 677 -8.98 -37.43 13.57
CA GLU A 677 -9.06 -35.96 13.71
C GLU A 677 -7.88 -35.25 13.02
N LEU A 678 -6.65 -35.78 13.16
CA LEU A 678 -5.47 -35.24 12.48
C LEU A 678 -5.55 -35.47 10.97
N LYS A 679 -6.04 -36.64 10.54
CA LYS A 679 -6.31 -36.94 9.13
C LYS A 679 -7.30 -35.94 8.55
N ASP A 680 -8.44 -35.75 9.20
CA ASP A 680 -9.48 -34.81 8.79
C ASP A 680 -9.00 -33.36 8.75
N LYS A 681 -8.15 -32.93 9.71
CA LYS A 681 -7.56 -31.59 9.70
C LYS A 681 -6.58 -31.41 8.53
N THR A 682 -5.74 -32.40 8.27
CA THR A 682 -4.77 -32.40 7.16
C THR A 682 -5.49 -32.40 5.82
N VAL A 683 -6.48 -33.28 5.65
CA VAL A 683 -7.31 -33.40 4.44
C VAL A 683 -8.16 -32.14 4.23
N ARG A 684 -8.64 -31.48 5.29
CA ARG A 684 -9.32 -30.17 5.17
C ARG A 684 -8.37 -29.06 4.69
N ALA A 685 -7.13 -29.02 5.18
CA ALA A 685 -6.14 -28.07 4.69
C ALA A 685 -5.79 -28.29 3.21
N ILE A 686 -5.51 -29.54 2.81
CA ILE A 686 -5.28 -29.93 1.42
C ILE A 686 -6.49 -29.60 0.54
N SER A 687 -7.71 -29.93 1.00
CA SER A 687 -8.95 -29.58 0.30
C SER A 687 -9.12 -28.07 0.15
N GLY A 688 -8.72 -27.27 1.13
CA GLY A 688 -8.73 -25.80 1.04
C GLY A 688 -7.76 -25.26 -0.02
N ALA A 689 -6.54 -25.81 -0.10
CA ALA A 689 -5.57 -25.42 -1.12
C ALA A 689 -6.00 -25.89 -2.53
N ALA A 690 -6.51 -27.13 -2.65
CA ALA A 690 -7.07 -27.65 -3.89
C ALA A 690 -8.34 -26.89 -4.33
N GLN A 691 -9.15 -26.40 -3.38
CA GLN A 691 -10.30 -25.55 -3.66
C GLN A 691 -9.89 -24.22 -4.29
N GLU A 692 -8.72 -23.66 -3.92
CA GLU A 692 -8.20 -22.46 -4.58
C GLU A 692 -7.78 -22.72 -6.03
N MET A 693 -7.62 -23.98 -6.49
CA MET A 693 -7.36 -24.24 -7.89
C MET A 693 -8.49 -23.77 -8.81
N LEU A 694 -9.75 -24.01 -8.44
CA LEU A 694 -10.90 -23.63 -9.28
C LEU A 694 -10.94 -22.12 -9.61
N PRO A 695 -10.93 -21.20 -8.62
CA PRO A 695 -10.90 -19.78 -8.92
C PRO A 695 -9.61 -19.34 -9.60
N GLN A 696 -8.44 -19.98 -9.39
CA GLN A 696 -7.24 -19.58 -10.14
C GLN A 696 -7.26 -20.09 -11.60
N ALA A 697 -7.66 -21.33 -11.84
CA ALA A 697 -7.75 -21.95 -13.16
C ALA A 697 -8.86 -21.32 -14.01
N GLY A 698 -10.03 -21.07 -13.42
CA GLY A 698 -11.10 -20.30 -14.04
C GLY A 698 -10.71 -18.83 -14.21
N PHE A 699 -10.39 -18.12 -13.11
CA PHE A 699 -10.22 -16.67 -13.13
C PHE A 699 -8.82 -16.17 -13.51
N LEU A 700 -7.94 -17.04 -14.00
CA LEU A 700 -6.68 -16.73 -14.70
C LEU A 700 -6.78 -15.54 -15.67
N ARG A 701 -7.95 -15.42 -16.28
CA ARG A 701 -8.30 -14.47 -17.34
C ARG A 701 -9.23 -13.35 -16.90
N LEU A 702 -9.70 -13.33 -15.66
CA LEU A 702 -10.66 -12.33 -15.18
C LEU A 702 -9.94 -11.17 -14.48
N PRO A 703 -9.86 -9.97 -15.08
CA PRO A 703 -9.31 -8.82 -14.38
C PRO A 703 -10.30 -8.30 -13.31
N PRO A 704 -9.82 -7.68 -12.22
CA PRO A 704 -10.68 -7.02 -11.25
C PRO A 704 -11.24 -5.72 -11.85
N TYR A 705 -12.44 -5.77 -12.41
CA TYR A 705 -13.13 -4.58 -12.92
C TYR A 705 -13.70 -3.72 -11.78
N PRO A 706 -13.83 -2.38 -11.95
CA PRO A 706 -14.61 -1.53 -11.05
C PRO A 706 -16.09 -1.93 -11.05
N GLY A 707 -16.44 -2.88 -10.20
CA GLY A 707 -17.82 -3.17 -9.83
C GLY A 707 -18.37 -4.53 -10.24
N VAL A 708 -17.58 -5.41 -10.84
CA VAL A 708 -17.92 -6.84 -10.95
C VAL A 708 -16.72 -7.68 -10.52
N ARG A 709 -16.94 -8.58 -9.57
CA ARG A 709 -15.92 -9.49 -9.03
C ARG A 709 -16.48 -10.90 -8.87
N CYS A 710 -16.03 -11.83 -9.70
CA CYS A 710 -16.32 -13.24 -9.50
C CYS A 710 -15.55 -13.78 -8.28
N GLN A 711 -16.21 -14.60 -7.46
CA GLN A 711 -15.67 -15.21 -6.26
C GLN A 711 -16.18 -16.65 -6.15
N TYR A 712 -15.32 -17.59 -5.77
CA TYR A 712 -15.77 -18.96 -5.46
C TYR A 712 -16.28 -19.01 -4.02
N ILE A 713 -17.57 -19.36 -3.86
CA ILE A 713 -18.21 -19.61 -2.57
C ILE A 713 -18.20 -21.11 -2.35
N GLY A 714 -17.47 -21.57 -1.33
CA GLY A 714 -17.23 -22.99 -1.07
C GLY A 714 -18.53 -23.80 -0.98
N GLY A 715 -18.70 -24.76 -1.88
CA GLY A 715 -19.90 -25.61 -1.95
C GLY A 715 -21.08 -25.04 -2.75
N CYS A 716 -21.16 -23.71 -2.95
CA CYS A 716 -22.18 -23.06 -3.77
C CYS A 716 -21.71 -22.76 -5.21
N GLY A 717 -20.39 -22.74 -5.43
CA GLY A 717 -19.79 -22.50 -6.75
C GLY A 717 -19.30 -21.07 -6.96
N PHE A 718 -19.07 -20.69 -8.22
CA PHE A 718 -18.76 -19.30 -8.58
C PHE A 718 -19.98 -18.39 -8.42
N SER A 719 -19.75 -17.23 -7.82
CA SER A 719 -20.72 -16.16 -7.57
C SER A 719 -20.18 -14.84 -8.11
N VAL A 720 -21.06 -14.02 -8.69
CA VAL A 720 -20.70 -12.69 -9.21
C VAL A 720 -21.11 -11.62 -8.20
N VAL A 721 -20.12 -10.92 -7.64
CA VAL A 721 -20.34 -9.84 -6.65
C VAL A 721 -20.24 -8.48 -7.33
N ILE A 722 -21.31 -7.70 -7.24
CA ILE A 722 -21.44 -6.37 -7.86
C ILE A 722 -21.07 -5.28 -6.84
N ARG A 723 -20.41 -4.20 -7.28
CA ARG A 723 -20.03 -3.03 -6.45
C ARG A 723 -20.06 -1.75 -7.28
N ASN A 724 -21.16 -1.00 -7.23
CA ASN A 724 -21.53 0.09 -8.16
C ASN A 724 -22.11 -0.41 -9.49
N LEU A 725 -22.84 0.46 -10.18
CA LEU A 725 -23.23 0.28 -11.58
C LEU A 725 -21.97 0.03 -12.41
N LEU A 726 -21.99 -1.01 -13.26
CA LEU A 726 -21.03 -1.15 -14.36
C LEU A 726 -20.96 0.13 -15.22
N TYR A 727 -22.08 0.85 -15.26
CA TYR A 727 -22.48 1.80 -16.28
C TYR A 727 -23.45 2.85 -15.67
N GLN A 728 -23.00 4.09 -15.42
CA GLN A 728 -23.91 5.22 -15.10
C GLN A 728 -24.80 5.56 -16.30
N ASP A 729 -26.11 5.73 -16.12
CA ASP A 729 -27.02 6.13 -17.20
C ASP A 729 -26.62 7.47 -17.84
N GLY A 730 -26.57 7.47 -19.17
CA GLY A 730 -25.95 8.51 -19.99
C GLY A 730 -25.26 7.86 -21.20
N ASP A 731 -25.50 8.41 -22.39
CA ASP A 731 -25.28 7.74 -23.68
C ASP A 731 -23.97 6.95 -23.78
N ARG A 732 -24.09 5.66 -24.14
CA ARG A 732 -22.93 4.77 -24.32
C ARG A 732 -22.68 4.48 -25.79
N PRO A 733 -21.48 4.85 -26.29
CA PRO A 733 -20.99 4.29 -27.53
C PRO A 733 -20.83 2.77 -27.41
N ARG A 734 -21.09 2.08 -28.53
CA ARG A 734 -20.84 0.64 -28.77
C ARG A 734 -19.41 0.22 -28.33
N GLU A 735 -18.49 1.17 -28.37
CA GLU A 735 -17.09 1.10 -27.93
C GLU A 735 -16.92 0.73 -26.45
N ARG A 736 -17.81 1.15 -25.54
CA ARG A 736 -17.72 0.76 -24.11
C ARG A 736 -18.05 -0.73 -23.89
N PHE A 737 -18.91 -1.32 -24.72
CA PHE A 737 -19.08 -2.78 -24.71
C PHE A 737 -17.89 -3.47 -25.39
N GLN A 738 -17.34 -2.92 -26.49
CA GLN A 738 -16.09 -3.40 -27.07
C GLN A 738 -14.96 -3.41 -26.02
N ALA A 739 -14.86 -2.38 -25.17
CA ALA A 739 -13.91 -2.32 -24.04
C ALA A 739 -14.08 -3.51 -23.06
N MET A 740 -15.30 -4.01 -22.85
CA MET A 740 -15.55 -5.23 -22.07
C MET A 740 -15.28 -6.52 -22.86
N LYS A 741 -15.29 -6.50 -24.19
CA LYS A 741 -14.89 -7.68 -24.97
C LYS A 741 -13.39 -8.00 -24.80
N TYR A 742 -12.54 -7.01 -24.52
CA TYR A 742 -11.13 -7.24 -24.11
C TYR A 742 -10.98 -7.91 -22.73
N PHE A 743 -12.06 -8.37 -22.06
CA PHE A 743 -11.95 -9.03 -20.76
C PHE A 743 -11.18 -10.34 -20.74
N HIS A 744 -10.91 -10.99 -21.88
CA HIS A 744 -10.27 -12.30 -21.93
C HIS A 744 -9.18 -12.42 -23.01
N LEU A 745 -8.20 -13.28 -22.71
CA LEU A 745 -7.12 -13.77 -23.60
C LEU A 745 -6.05 -12.72 -23.94
N GLY A 746 -4.88 -12.83 -23.29
CA GLY A 746 -3.63 -12.14 -23.66
C GLY A 746 -3.47 -10.66 -23.28
N HIS A 747 -4.53 -9.85 -23.35
CA HIS A 747 -4.43 -8.39 -23.20
C HIS A 747 -4.54 -7.88 -21.75
N ARG A 748 -3.84 -6.78 -21.43
CA ARG A 748 -3.83 -6.17 -20.08
C ARG A 748 -4.87 -5.05 -19.99
N LEU A 749 -5.81 -5.17 -19.04
CA LEU A 749 -6.84 -4.14 -18.78
C LEU A 749 -6.26 -2.74 -18.53
N GLU A 750 -5.04 -2.63 -17.98
CA GLU A 750 -4.36 -1.36 -17.73
C GLU A 750 -4.07 -0.60 -19.04
N GLU A 751 -3.63 -1.30 -20.09
CA GLU A 751 -3.36 -0.72 -21.41
C GLU A 751 -4.67 -0.30 -22.11
N VAL A 752 -5.74 -1.09 -21.95
CA VAL A 752 -7.09 -0.73 -22.42
C VAL A 752 -7.62 0.51 -21.68
N VAL A 753 -7.50 0.58 -20.35
CA VAL A 753 -7.96 1.73 -19.56
C VAL A 753 -7.12 2.99 -19.85
N ILE A 754 -5.83 2.86 -20.14
CA ILE A 754 -4.98 3.98 -20.59
C ILE A 754 -5.46 4.46 -21.97
N ARG A 755 -5.61 3.55 -22.94
CA ARG A 755 -6.09 3.88 -24.29
C ARG A 755 -7.49 4.51 -24.27
N GLU A 756 -8.43 3.99 -23.49
CA GLU A 756 -9.79 4.54 -23.36
C GLU A 756 -9.80 5.93 -22.68
N ARG A 757 -8.87 6.18 -21.75
CA ARG A 757 -8.65 7.54 -21.20
C ARG A 757 -8.08 8.48 -22.27
N GLU A 758 -7.08 8.03 -23.02
CA GLU A 758 -6.51 8.77 -24.14
C GLU A 758 -7.50 9.04 -25.27
N LEU A 759 -8.51 8.18 -25.45
CA LEU A 759 -9.62 8.34 -26.42
C LEU A 759 -10.78 9.20 -25.89
N THR A 760 -10.91 9.43 -24.58
CA THR A 760 -11.93 10.31 -23.99
C THR A 760 -11.46 11.75 -23.78
N VAL A 761 -10.15 11.98 -23.60
CA VAL A 761 -9.51 13.32 -23.58
C VAL A 761 -9.83 14.20 -24.81
N PRO A 762 -9.91 13.70 -26.06
CA PRO A 762 -10.24 14.52 -27.24
C PRO A 762 -11.69 14.98 -27.28
N ILE A 763 -12.61 14.23 -26.68
CA ILE A 763 -14.05 14.56 -26.65
C ILE A 763 -14.27 15.74 -25.69
N GLN A 764 -13.71 15.66 -24.48
CA GLN A 764 -13.77 16.77 -23.51
C GLN A 764 -13.11 18.04 -24.03
N ARG A 765 -12.02 17.96 -24.82
CA ARG A 765 -11.47 19.14 -25.50
C ARG A 765 -12.44 19.73 -26.52
N LYS A 766 -13.06 18.92 -27.39
CA LYS A 766 -14.04 19.42 -28.37
C LYS A 766 -15.29 20.03 -27.72
N GLU A 767 -15.75 19.51 -26.59
CA GLU A 767 -16.84 20.11 -25.84
C GLU A 767 -16.41 21.47 -25.24
N HIS A 768 -15.23 21.54 -24.63
CA HIS A 768 -14.71 22.78 -24.04
C HIS A 768 -14.36 23.86 -25.09
N ASP A 769 -13.87 23.45 -26.26
CA ASP A 769 -13.57 24.33 -27.40
C ASP A 769 -14.87 24.82 -28.08
N ASN A 770 -15.92 23.99 -28.13
CA ASN A 770 -17.23 24.40 -28.64
C ASN A 770 -17.99 25.32 -27.66
N GLU A 771 -17.91 25.08 -26.35
CA GLU A 771 -18.45 26.01 -25.35
C GLU A 771 -17.71 27.36 -25.38
N ALA A 772 -16.39 27.36 -25.55
CA ALA A 772 -15.60 28.58 -25.76
C ALA A 772 -16.02 29.32 -27.04
N ALA A 773 -16.14 28.61 -28.17
CA ALA A 773 -16.57 29.19 -29.45
C ALA A 773 -18.01 29.75 -29.40
N MET A 774 -18.92 29.11 -28.65
CA MET A 774 -20.26 29.63 -28.43
C MET A 774 -20.30 30.83 -27.48
N SER A 775 -19.39 30.90 -26.49
CA SER A 775 -19.25 32.06 -25.61
C SER A 775 -18.72 33.30 -26.34
N GLU A 776 -17.87 33.16 -27.36
CA GLU A 776 -17.31 34.28 -28.12
C GLU A 776 -18.25 34.87 -29.20
N HIS A 777 -19.39 34.24 -29.48
CA HIS A 777 -20.37 34.74 -30.46
C HIS A 777 -21.65 35.36 -29.84
N GLY A 778 -21.68 35.53 -28.51
CA GLY A 778 -22.82 36.12 -27.79
C GLY A 778 -23.00 37.64 -27.97
N ASP A 779 -21.92 38.40 -28.11
CA ASP A 779 -21.96 39.86 -28.20
C ASP A 779 -21.76 40.40 -29.63
N ARG A 780 -22.87 40.54 -30.36
CA ARG A 780 -22.98 41.51 -31.46
C ARG A 780 -24.07 42.53 -31.15
N PRO A 781 -23.74 43.84 -31.05
CA PRO A 781 -24.73 44.85 -30.75
C PRO A 781 -25.70 45.05 -31.92
N ARG A 782 -26.99 45.15 -31.62
CA ARG A 782 -27.98 45.68 -32.57
C ARG A 782 -27.65 47.16 -32.82
N GLN A 783 -27.30 47.49 -34.07
CA GLN A 783 -27.36 48.86 -34.57
C GLN A 783 -28.45 48.98 -35.64
N ASN A 784 -29.03 50.17 -35.72
CA ASN A 784 -30.29 50.45 -36.41
C ASN A 784 -30.17 50.39 -37.94
N ASN A 785 -31.17 49.78 -38.57
CA ASN A 785 -32.08 50.45 -39.51
C ASN A 785 -33.39 49.66 -39.60
#